data_AF-A0A6A0I3J5-F1
#
_entry.id   AF-A0A6A0I3J5-F1
#
_cell.length_a   1.000
_cell.length_b   1.000
_cell.length_c   1.000
_cell.angle_alpha   90.00
_cell.angle_beta   90.00
_cell.angle_gamma   90.00
#
_symmetry.space_group_name_H-M   'P 1'
#
loop_
_entity.id
_entity.type
_entity.pdbx_description
1 polymer ?
#
loop_
_entity_poly.entity_id
_entity_poly.type
_entity_poly.pdbx_seq_one_letter_code
_entity_poly.pdbx_strand_id
1 'polypeptide(L)'
;MGYKYFHVQENLPMKKVLFLCISVLMMVGSAWAQNSNAVRDDRDRLIRSLEKSELTFNSIAAKKEKAANPNMLAACTDIYVNAATGNDSWDGESPVFTSGMNGPKATIQAGIDAVCASGTVHVYPGSYNETAAGRFVLGVNGPHQFGLFIDKDNITIQGVDGSGTPITAYAGVLAEVATNATNNFGYSGIFVEADGVTIQGLKILSNTAGDNKTFEIIGDAFTLKYCDITTGYSVYFNDWRYDDNTTPGDDTDDVSHVKSYTVEANLFQNGGSIDLASGAGFSGPVSGREIKDNKFEEDTFGQYWPFISFNGSGTTVPWFVYSVGGAEITGNDFSNTYNTVSETAAHIRARGNYDNSQFNWTSYWNDNTFNVSVVTLIGLSPIFDVRTYSYSTSYTFPNVRRIGLTIQGGINNAAAGDTVLVGAGTYSNSVTINKSDLALQGAGKGETIIQGDGTTCSAAGIAFSGSRSNVTIADLTVTGWLDGIQMFTGPLSNILIEDVEASNNCRHGIWSQAFGIDGLVVRRVTASNNNVLPYTQQFGRGIWIINGVKENITIEDGFFNNNRLVGIDVSDGNVTGLTISGNEVKGNGDSGIGVLGPQGPDATLVTKNTVTDNGRFGIEIKNPTGNGASSGPGSVVIFDNIVSRTVATTDLRDHCGIGVFRRSPVLSDNADQPSGVVVKENEVTGFHRAAVGATGDGFGIVIEGNNHTVEGNLVTDNDIGIQMQAGNPSINAQNTAYFDRGDGSPTSNASITGNTINNNEYGLRSIGTVTGSVTQNIIHNNSINGVTILDEASTAVLYNTNQICLNTAFGMENLGASTVNAENNWWGDPSGPTHATNPTGSGDVVSDRVDFMPFDNIGTSIGPCPAPLKPIVFLANEQVTIARSKHSASQGDIHSNGGIYFQRGDPNTYYGNLTAGGAIKIDKEIKIDGDATAGGKITLSGNAKILGTKTQYGSVTAIALPSLSYSAGGSNVTVAKKKTVSIAPGSYNNVIVNDGGTLKFVAGTYNLNSLETKDDENKLYFDVTNGPVILNIVNNFRLSEEVKVVIFPDGEDGSEKVTFNTMQSTQVLLGKESYVLGNINAPNAEVYLAKNVSFRGAISAKRITVDRDVYSLHHSSPGTLPFQKGSADDGEELLSEQSIVTNYVLSQNYPNPFNPSTRITFALPEAGHVQLHIYNSFGQLVRTLANRELAQGWHELTWDGRNQNGQTVATGVYLYRIIVQDQSGAATYSETRRMSFVK
;
A
#
# COMPACT_ATOMS: atom_id res chain seq x y z
N MET A 1 43.00 -0.67 54.57
CA MET A 1 43.63 -1.86 55.15
C MET A 1 42.51 -2.89 55.35
N GLY A 2 42.24 -3.81 54.41
CA GLY A 2 42.89 -5.13 54.19
C GLY A 2 42.35 -6.14 55.22
N TYR A 3 41.66 -7.27 54.93
CA TYR A 3 41.71 -8.21 53.81
C TYR A 3 40.43 -9.10 53.74
N LYS A 4 39.93 -9.32 52.51
CA LYS A 4 39.36 -10.52 51.82
C LYS A 4 38.34 -11.51 52.46
N TYR A 5 37.19 -11.57 51.74
CA TYR A 5 36.42 -12.71 51.16
C TYR A 5 36.12 -14.01 51.94
N PHE A 6 34.82 -14.33 52.04
CA PHE A 6 34.22 -15.52 51.40
C PHE A 6 32.74 -15.26 51.01
N HIS A 7 32.36 -15.72 49.81
CA HIS A 7 31.01 -15.73 49.24
C HIS A 7 30.16 -16.85 49.85
N VAL A 8 28.86 -16.61 50.11
CA VAL A 8 27.74 -17.55 49.89
C VAL A 8 26.47 -16.76 49.52
N GLN A 9 25.73 -17.27 48.53
CA GLN A 9 24.46 -16.80 47.96
C GLN A 9 23.24 -16.96 48.90
N GLU A 10 22.18 -16.24 48.52
CA GLU A 10 20.74 -16.51 48.69
C GLU A 10 19.99 -16.23 50.03
N ASN A 11 19.01 -15.31 49.89
CA ASN A 11 17.63 -15.34 50.38
C ASN A 11 17.32 -16.22 51.61
N LEU A 12 17.01 -15.58 52.74
CA LEU A 12 16.24 -16.21 53.82
C LEU A 12 15.16 -15.26 54.38
N PRO A 13 13.90 -15.75 54.55
CA PRO A 13 12.76 -14.95 54.99
C PRO A 13 12.69 -14.76 56.51
N MET A 14 11.94 -13.72 56.91
CA MET A 14 11.69 -13.16 58.24
C MET A 14 11.16 -14.12 59.34
N LYS A 15 11.16 -15.44 59.14
CA LYS A 15 10.78 -16.46 60.14
C LYS A 15 11.95 -16.93 61.03
N LYS A 16 13.21 -16.67 60.66
CA LYS A 16 14.39 -17.03 61.49
C LYS A 16 14.83 -15.93 62.47
N VAL A 17 14.41 -14.68 62.28
CA VAL A 17 14.69 -13.58 63.24
C VAL A 17 13.79 -13.69 64.48
N LEU A 18 12.54 -14.14 64.32
CA LEU A 18 11.62 -14.37 65.43
C LEU A 18 12.01 -15.59 66.29
N PHE A 19 12.58 -16.63 65.68
CA PHE A 19 13.12 -17.80 66.40
C PHE A 19 14.42 -17.48 67.17
N LEU A 20 15.24 -16.54 66.67
CA LEU A 20 16.45 -16.08 67.35
C LEU A 20 16.10 -15.20 68.58
N CYS A 21 15.05 -14.38 68.50
CA CYS A 21 14.57 -13.57 69.62
C CYS A 21 13.94 -14.43 70.75
N ILE A 22 13.23 -15.50 70.41
CA ILE A 22 12.64 -16.44 71.39
C ILE A 22 13.73 -17.31 72.04
N SER A 23 14.78 -17.66 71.29
CA SER A 23 15.93 -18.42 71.83
C SER A 23 16.80 -17.59 72.78
N VAL A 24 16.92 -16.28 72.54
CA VAL A 24 17.64 -15.33 73.41
C VAL A 24 16.84 -15.03 74.69
N LEU A 25 15.51 -14.99 74.66
CA LEU A 25 14.69 -14.87 75.88
C LEU A 25 14.73 -16.12 76.78
N MET A 26 14.97 -17.31 76.21
CA MET A 26 15.11 -18.56 76.99
C MET A 26 16.51 -18.76 77.60
N MET A 27 17.54 -18.02 77.18
CA MET A 27 18.91 -18.15 77.71
C MET A 27 19.27 -17.17 78.84
N VAL A 28 18.48 -16.12 79.12
CA VAL A 28 18.80 -15.13 80.18
C VAL A 28 18.03 -15.38 81.50
N GLY A 29 17.35 -16.53 81.63
CA GLY A 29 16.57 -16.89 82.82
C GLY A 29 17.31 -17.65 83.92
N SER A 30 18.64 -17.59 84.00
CA SER A 30 19.42 -18.25 85.08
C SER A 30 20.35 -17.29 85.83
N ALA A 31 19.81 -16.16 86.28
CA ALA A 31 20.35 -15.46 87.45
C ALA A 31 19.27 -14.55 88.04
N TRP A 32 19.04 -14.68 89.35
CA TRP A 32 18.24 -13.80 90.22
C TRP A 32 16.71 -13.85 90.10
N ALA A 33 16.08 -14.65 90.97
CA ALA A 33 15.28 -14.13 92.10
C ALA A 33 14.52 -15.29 92.77
N GLN A 34 15.04 -15.71 93.93
CA GLN A 34 14.30 -16.46 94.92
C GLN A 34 13.31 -15.53 95.66
N ASN A 35 12.23 -16.12 96.16
CA ASN A 35 11.32 -15.63 97.19
C ASN A 35 10.27 -14.57 96.81
N SER A 36 9.20 -15.03 96.15
CA SER A 36 7.84 -14.72 96.64
C SER A 36 6.84 -15.76 96.12
N ASN A 37 5.83 -16.10 96.92
CA ASN A 37 4.73 -16.98 96.51
C ASN A 37 3.84 -16.37 95.39
N ALA A 38 4.09 -15.12 94.98
CA ALA A 38 3.36 -14.44 93.91
C ALA A 38 3.87 -14.82 92.50
N VAL A 39 5.17 -15.12 92.34
CA VAL A 39 5.76 -15.50 91.03
C VAL A 39 5.36 -16.93 90.62
N ARG A 40 5.03 -17.78 91.60
CA ARG A 40 4.53 -19.13 91.36
C ARG A 40 3.08 -19.12 90.86
N ASP A 41 2.27 -18.16 91.33
CA ASP A 41 0.87 -18.01 90.93
C ASP A 41 0.73 -17.36 89.54
N ASP A 42 1.63 -16.44 89.16
CA ASP A 42 1.66 -15.85 87.81
C ASP A 42 2.25 -16.79 86.75
N ARG A 43 3.24 -17.62 87.10
CA ARG A 43 3.72 -18.71 86.22
C ARG A 43 2.61 -19.75 85.99
N ASP A 44 1.88 -20.13 87.03
CA ASP A 44 0.80 -21.10 86.92
C ASP A 44 -0.46 -20.47 86.25
N ARG A 45 -0.65 -19.14 86.28
CA ARG A 45 -1.64 -18.42 85.45
C ARG A 45 -1.23 -18.31 83.98
N LEU A 46 0.05 -18.10 83.69
CA LEU A 46 0.58 -18.08 82.32
C LEU A 46 0.53 -19.48 81.68
N ILE A 47 0.85 -20.54 82.43
CA ILE A 47 0.69 -21.93 82.01
C ILE A 47 -0.80 -22.27 81.82
N ARG A 48 -1.70 -21.86 82.74
CA ARG A 48 -3.16 -22.04 82.55
C ARG A 48 -3.75 -21.20 81.42
N SER A 49 -3.14 -20.06 81.06
CA SER A 49 -3.54 -19.23 79.91
C SER A 49 -3.04 -19.82 78.58
N LEU A 50 -1.84 -20.40 78.57
CA LEU A 50 -1.27 -21.11 77.42
C LEU A 50 -1.95 -22.47 77.18
N GLU A 51 -2.29 -23.21 78.24
CA GLU A 51 -3.13 -24.42 78.16
C GLU A 51 -4.57 -24.09 77.73
N LYS A 52 -5.13 -22.94 78.15
CA LYS A 52 -6.45 -22.47 77.64
C LYS A 52 -6.41 -22.03 76.17
N SER A 53 -5.29 -21.48 75.68
CA SER A 53 -5.14 -21.12 74.26
C SER A 53 -4.83 -22.32 73.38
N GLU A 54 -4.08 -23.33 73.87
CA GLU A 54 -3.89 -24.60 73.16
C GLU A 54 -5.15 -25.48 73.22
N LEU A 55 -5.99 -25.38 74.26
CA LEU A 55 -7.29 -26.07 74.32
C LEU A 55 -8.37 -25.40 73.46
N THR A 56 -8.28 -24.11 73.12
CA THR A 56 -9.15 -23.48 72.12
C THR A 56 -8.65 -23.67 70.69
N PHE A 57 -7.33 -23.76 70.46
CA PHE A 57 -6.79 -24.12 69.14
C PHE A 57 -7.00 -25.61 68.80
N ASN A 58 -6.78 -26.53 69.74
CA ASN A 58 -6.99 -27.95 69.49
C ASN A 58 -8.46 -28.39 69.58
N SER A 59 -9.39 -27.60 70.14
CA SER A 59 -10.83 -27.95 70.10
C SER A 59 -11.58 -27.40 68.89
N ILE A 60 -10.98 -26.50 68.10
CA ILE A 60 -11.50 -26.06 66.79
C ILE A 60 -10.83 -26.85 65.65
N ALA A 61 -9.52 -27.14 65.75
CA ALA A 61 -8.83 -27.98 64.76
C ALA A 61 -9.11 -29.49 64.92
N ALA A 62 -9.31 -30.03 66.12
CA ALA A 62 -9.54 -31.48 66.32
C ALA A 62 -11.02 -31.91 66.40
N LYS A 63 -11.98 -31.04 66.03
CA LYS A 63 -13.39 -31.43 65.82
C LYS A 63 -13.76 -31.71 64.35
N LYS A 64 -12.81 -31.63 63.42
CA LYS A 64 -13.02 -32.07 62.02
C LYS A 64 -12.09 -33.18 61.52
N GLU A 65 -11.18 -33.71 62.33
CA GLU A 65 -10.39 -34.89 61.95
C GLU A 65 -10.27 -35.91 63.09
N LYS A 66 -11.28 -36.76 63.23
CA LYS A 66 -11.06 -38.12 63.72
C LYS A 66 -12.13 -39.06 63.15
N ALA A 67 -11.62 -40.09 62.46
CA ALA A 67 -12.31 -41.18 61.76
C ALA A 67 -12.69 -40.94 60.28
N ALA A 68 -11.74 -40.50 59.45
CA ALA A 68 -11.81 -40.88 58.03
C ALA A 68 -11.32 -42.34 57.91
N ASN A 69 -12.28 -43.25 57.87
CA ASN A 69 -12.14 -44.54 57.21
C ASN A 69 -11.48 -44.32 55.84
N PRO A 70 -10.52 -45.14 55.36
CA PRO A 70 -10.03 -45.04 53.99
C PRO A 70 -11.14 -45.12 52.92
N ASN A 71 -12.33 -45.63 53.29
CA ASN A 71 -13.55 -45.60 52.45
C ASN A 71 -14.42 -44.33 52.59
N MET A 72 -14.09 -43.37 53.46
CA MET A 72 -14.84 -42.10 53.66
C MET A 72 -14.13 -40.87 53.05
N LEU A 73 -12.85 -40.97 52.69
CA LEU A 73 -12.14 -39.95 51.89
C LEU A 73 -12.43 -40.08 50.38
N ALA A 74 -13.00 -41.21 49.95
CA ALA A 74 -13.50 -41.43 48.59
C ALA A 74 -14.98 -41.00 48.39
N ALA A 75 -15.68 -40.65 49.48
CA ALA A 75 -17.14 -40.46 49.54
C ALA A 75 -17.63 -39.07 49.05
N CYS A 76 -16.72 -38.15 48.77
CA CYS A 76 -17.08 -36.77 48.41
C CYS A 76 -16.12 -36.13 47.41
N THR A 77 -15.18 -36.91 46.84
CA THR A 77 -14.23 -36.43 45.84
C THR A 77 -14.81 -36.43 44.43
N ASP A 78 -15.71 -37.36 44.10
CA ASP A 78 -16.41 -37.43 42.82
C ASP A 78 -17.91 -37.51 43.08
N ILE A 79 -18.62 -36.44 42.72
CA ILE A 79 -20.08 -36.36 42.84
C ILE A 79 -20.69 -36.33 41.45
N TYR A 80 -21.63 -37.22 41.18
CA TYR A 80 -22.30 -37.31 39.90
C TYR A 80 -23.68 -36.67 39.96
N VAL A 81 -24.04 -35.90 38.94
CA VAL A 81 -25.32 -35.19 38.81
C VAL A 81 -26.00 -35.61 37.52
N ASN A 82 -27.28 -35.98 37.60
CA ASN A 82 -28.07 -36.37 36.44
C ASN A 82 -29.54 -35.92 36.62
N ALA A 83 -29.97 -34.94 35.82
CA ALA A 83 -31.32 -34.36 35.92
C ALA A 83 -32.46 -35.39 35.77
N ALA A 84 -32.26 -36.46 35.00
CA ALA A 84 -33.30 -37.43 34.68
C ALA A 84 -33.43 -38.57 35.70
N THR A 85 -32.31 -38.96 36.33
CA THR A 85 -32.24 -40.18 37.16
C THR A 85 -31.75 -39.93 38.59
N GLY A 86 -31.31 -38.71 38.90
CA GLY A 86 -30.76 -38.37 40.19
C GLY A 86 -31.79 -38.13 41.29
N ASN A 87 -31.30 -38.09 42.54
CA ASN A 87 -32.09 -37.74 43.72
C ASN A 87 -31.21 -36.99 44.73
N ASP A 88 -31.63 -35.78 45.10
CA ASP A 88 -30.84 -34.89 45.98
C ASP A 88 -30.68 -35.42 47.42
N SER A 89 -31.47 -36.43 47.80
CA SER A 89 -31.37 -37.11 49.10
C SER A 89 -30.22 -38.13 49.17
N TRP A 90 -29.61 -38.53 48.06
CA TRP A 90 -28.44 -39.43 48.03
C TRP A 90 -27.14 -38.66 48.24
N ASP A 91 -26.03 -39.31 48.59
CA ASP A 91 -24.74 -38.61 48.73
C ASP A 91 -24.04 -38.30 47.39
N GLY A 92 -24.34 -39.03 46.30
CA GLY A 92 -23.94 -38.67 44.94
C GLY A 92 -22.74 -39.44 44.37
N GLU A 93 -22.29 -40.52 45.01
CA GLU A 93 -20.99 -41.17 44.75
C GLU A 93 -20.91 -42.11 43.52
N SER A 94 -22.03 -42.44 42.84
CA SER A 94 -22.03 -43.37 41.68
C SER A 94 -22.72 -42.78 40.45
N PRO A 95 -22.18 -42.99 39.23
CA PRO A 95 -22.83 -42.59 37.99
C PRO A 95 -23.97 -43.54 37.57
N VAL A 96 -24.14 -44.70 38.24
CA VAL A 96 -25.12 -45.73 37.85
C VAL A 96 -26.17 -45.94 38.94
N PHE A 97 -27.44 -45.87 38.55
CA PHE A 97 -28.57 -46.25 39.41
C PHE A 97 -28.66 -47.79 39.51
N THR A 98 -28.20 -48.35 40.63
CA THR A 98 -28.47 -49.76 40.99
C THR A 98 -29.15 -49.84 42.34
N SER A 99 -30.14 -50.73 42.49
CA SER A 99 -30.91 -50.85 43.73
C SER A 99 -29.99 -51.23 44.90
N GLY A 100 -29.75 -50.28 45.82
CA GLY A 100 -28.96 -50.50 47.02
C GLY A 100 -27.57 -49.85 47.07
N MET A 101 -27.16 -49.09 46.05
CA MET A 101 -26.01 -48.17 46.13
C MET A 101 -26.46 -46.71 45.93
N ASN A 102 -25.70 -45.79 46.51
CA ASN A 102 -25.80 -44.35 46.37
C ASN A 102 -25.75 -43.92 44.89
N GLY A 103 -26.80 -43.29 44.36
CA GLY A 103 -26.88 -42.83 42.96
C GLY A 103 -26.56 -41.34 42.77
N PRO A 104 -26.65 -40.79 41.55
CA PRO A 104 -26.33 -39.39 41.28
C PRO A 104 -27.32 -38.42 41.93
N LYS A 105 -26.89 -37.17 42.18
CA LYS A 105 -27.75 -36.06 42.57
C LYS A 105 -28.66 -35.62 41.41
N ALA A 106 -29.82 -35.04 41.71
CA ALA A 106 -30.74 -34.53 40.69
C ALA A 106 -30.34 -33.11 40.23
N THR A 107 -29.85 -32.29 41.15
CA THR A 107 -29.44 -30.90 40.90
C THR A 107 -27.93 -30.69 41.08
N ILE A 108 -27.38 -29.73 40.34
CA ILE A 108 -25.96 -29.37 40.41
C ILE A 108 -25.66 -28.74 41.77
N GLN A 109 -26.55 -27.90 42.32
CA GLN A 109 -26.35 -27.34 43.66
C GLN A 109 -26.28 -28.42 44.74
N ALA A 110 -27.13 -29.46 44.69
CA ALA A 110 -27.02 -30.58 45.63
C ALA A 110 -25.68 -31.34 45.46
N GLY A 111 -25.13 -31.36 44.25
CA GLY A 111 -23.78 -31.86 43.97
C GLY A 111 -22.69 -31.01 44.63
N ILE A 112 -22.76 -29.69 44.46
CA ILE A 112 -21.86 -28.72 45.12
C ILE A 112 -21.95 -28.82 46.65
N ASP A 113 -23.15 -28.98 47.21
CA ASP A 113 -23.34 -29.13 48.65
C ASP A 113 -22.78 -30.45 49.20
N ALA A 114 -22.69 -31.50 48.37
CA ALA A 114 -22.15 -32.81 48.75
C ALA A 114 -20.63 -32.95 48.56
N VAL A 115 -20.05 -32.31 47.54
CA VAL A 115 -18.63 -32.47 47.21
C VAL A 115 -17.72 -31.92 48.32
N CYS A 116 -16.57 -32.55 48.56
CA CYS A 116 -15.54 -32.02 49.43
C CYS A 116 -14.67 -31.00 48.68
N ALA A 117 -13.96 -30.15 49.44
CA ALA A 117 -12.93 -29.28 48.86
C ALA A 117 -11.93 -30.13 48.04
N SER A 118 -11.46 -29.60 46.91
CA SER A 118 -10.65 -30.34 45.92
C SER A 118 -11.36 -31.47 45.16
N GLY A 119 -12.67 -31.66 45.31
CA GLY A 119 -13.45 -32.67 44.58
C GLY A 119 -14.06 -32.18 43.25
N THR A 120 -14.64 -33.09 42.49
CA THR A 120 -15.23 -32.88 41.16
C THR A 120 -16.73 -33.23 41.16
N VAL A 121 -17.54 -32.34 40.60
CA VAL A 121 -18.96 -32.54 40.30
C VAL A 121 -19.11 -32.83 38.80
N HIS A 122 -19.45 -34.07 38.44
CA HIS A 122 -19.66 -34.55 37.07
C HIS A 122 -21.12 -34.35 36.67
N VAL A 123 -21.37 -33.46 35.73
CA VAL A 123 -22.72 -33.07 35.27
C VAL A 123 -23.04 -33.77 33.96
N TYR A 124 -23.92 -34.77 34.01
CA TYR A 124 -24.35 -35.52 32.83
C TYR A 124 -25.29 -34.71 31.93
N PRO A 125 -25.47 -35.12 30.64
CA PRO A 125 -26.37 -34.45 29.71
C PRO A 125 -27.79 -34.25 30.28
N GLY A 126 -28.36 -33.07 30.10
CA GLY A 126 -29.69 -32.73 30.60
C GLY A 126 -29.91 -31.23 30.79
N SER A 127 -31.15 -30.86 31.11
CA SER A 127 -31.53 -29.48 31.44
C SER A 127 -31.70 -29.35 32.95
N TYR A 128 -30.94 -28.43 33.53
CA TYR A 128 -30.85 -28.18 34.96
C TYR A 128 -31.46 -26.82 35.28
N ASN A 129 -32.46 -26.80 36.16
CA ASN A 129 -33.07 -25.58 36.68
C ASN A 129 -32.62 -25.41 38.13
N GLU A 130 -31.62 -24.57 38.34
CA GLU A 130 -30.90 -24.53 39.60
C GLU A 130 -31.45 -23.47 40.56
N THR A 131 -31.42 -23.79 41.86
CA THR A 131 -31.80 -22.88 42.95
C THR A 131 -30.97 -23.17 44.19
N ALA A 132 -30.20 -22.19 44.62
CA ALA A 132 -29.41 -22.18 45.84
C ALA A 132 -29.99 -21.17 46.83
N ALA A 133 -31.01 -21.57 47.59
CA ALA A 133 -31.66 -20.73 48.60
C ALA A 133 -30.93 -20.78 49.96
N GLY A 134 -31.17 -19.78 50.81
CA GLY A 134 -30.67 -19.76 52.19
C GLY A 134 -29.17 -19.42 52.32
N ARG A 135 -28.56 -18.86 51.27
CA ARG A 135 -27.12 -18.61 51.20
C ARG A 135 -26.75 -17.28 51.84
N PHE A 136 -25.60 -17.24 52.51
CA PHE A 136 -25.03 -16.04 53.11
C PHE A 136 -23.76 -15.73 52.35
N VAL A 137 -23.63 -14.48 51.90
CA VAL A 137 -22.49 -14.03 51.11
C VAL A 137 -21.55 -13.26 52.03
N LEU A 138 -20.26 -13.45 51.84
CA LEU A 138 -19.23 -12.71 52.54
C LEU A 138 -19.49 -11.19 52.45
N GLY A 139 -19.54 -10.49 53.59
CA GLY A 139 -19.69 -9.04 53.64
C GLY A 139 -21.09 -8.49 53.34
N VAL A 140 -22.11 -9.33 53.08
CA VAL A 140 -23.49 -8.90 52.80
C VAL A 140 -24.51 -9.66 53.69
N ASN A 141 -25.56 -8.95 54.13
CA ASN A 141 -26.61 -9.53 54.98
C ASN A 141 -27.54 -10.46 54.19
N GLY A 142 -27.57 -11.75 54.54
CA GLY A 142 -28.47 -12.76 53.97
C GLY A 142 -29.77 -13.00 54.76
N PRO A 143 -30.56 -14.05 54.40
CA PRO A 143 -30.27 -15.04 53.38
C PRO A 143 -30.64 -14.59 51.95
N HIS A 144 -29.92 -15.11 50.96
CA HIS A 144 -30.13 -14.88 49.53
C HIS A 144 -30.46 -16.17 48.77
N GLN A 145 -30.91 -16.01 47.52
CA GLN A 145 -31.17 -17.09 46.58
C GLN A 145 -30.45 -16.85 45.27
N PHE A 146 -29.58 -17.79 44.91
CA PHE A 146 -28.87 -17.85 43.64
C PHE A 146 -29.41 -19.00 42.78
N GLY A 147 -28.92 -19.15 41.55
CA GLY A 147 -29.05 -20.40 40.80
C GLY A 147 -28.08 -21.42 41.37
N LEU A 148 -26.78 -21.09 41.31
CA LEU A 148 -25.70 -21.85 41.94
C LEU A 148 -24.92 -20.97 42.92
N PHE A 149 -24.52 -21.52 44.05
CA PHE A 149 -23.67 -20.88 45.05
C PHE A 149 -22.52 -21.81 45.42
N ILE A 150 -21.30 -21.36 45.17
CA ILE A 150 -20.07 -22.14 45.32
C ILE A 150 -19.21 -21.52 46.42
N ASP A 151 -19.12 -22.21 47.56
CA ASP A 151 -18.43 -21.79 48.79
C ASP A 151 -17.39 -22.80 49.28
N LYS A 152 -16.96 -23.73 48.40
CA LYS A 152 -15.93 -24.73 48.68
C LYS A 152 -14.73 -24.60 47.77
N ASP A 153 -13.55 -24.51 48.37
CA ASP A 153 -12.31 -24.28 47.64
C ASP A 153 -11.88 -25.47 46.78
N ASN A 154 -11.21 -25.16 45.67
CA ASN A 154 -10.54 -26.08 44.76
C ASN A 154 -11.46 -27.10 44.07
N ILE A 155 -12.78 -26.87 44.03
CA ILE A 155 -13.70 -27.81 43.38
C ILE A 155 -13.75 -27.62 41.86
N THR A 156 -14.05 -28.70 41.13
CA THR A 156 -14.32 -28.66 39.69
C THR A 156 -15.78 -29.02 39.42
N ILE A 157 -16.51 -28.24 38.63
CA ILE A 157 -17.83 -28.58 38.10
C ILE A 157 -17.66 -28.79 36.60
N GLN A 158 -17.85 -30.03 36.14
CA GLN A 158 -17.56 -30.40 34.76
C GLN A 158 -18.73 -31.10 34.08
N GLY A 159 -19.10 -30.59 32.90
CA GLY A 159 -19.96 -31.32 31.98
C GLY A 159 -19.25 -32.58 31.47
N VAL A 160 -20.00 -33.67 31.41
CA VAL A 160 -19.54 -34.95 30.84
C VAL A 160 -20.50 -35.42 29.76
N ASP A 161 -20.02 -36.25 28.84
CA ASP A 161 -20.86 -36.94 27.88
C ASP A 161 -21.67 -38.08 28.53
N GLY A 162 -22.48 -38.79 27.74
CA GLY A 162 -23.28 -39.92 28.23
C GLY A 162 -22.47 -41.09 28.82
N SER A 163 -21.15 -41.14 28.57
CA SER A 163 -20.24 -42.14 29.13
C SER A 163 -19.53 -41.68 30.41
N GLY A 164 -19.67 -40.40 30.79
CA GLY A 164 -18.92 -39.80 31.90
C GLY A 164 -17.57 -39.20 31.49
N THR A 165 -17.30 -39.07 30.19
CA THR A 165 -16.06 -38.44 29.70
C THR A 165 -16.20 -36.92 29.73
N PRO A 166 -15.21 -36.16 30.27
CA PRO A 166 -15.28 -34.69 30.34
C PRO A 166 -15.39 -34.04 28.96
N ILE A 167 -16.22 -32.99 28.87
CA ILE A 167 -16.31 -32.13 27.69
C ILE A 167 -15.09 -31.20 27.64
N THR A 168 -14.38 -31.21 26.50
CA THR A 168 -13.16 -30.42 26.29
C THR A 168 -13.28 -29.36 25.18
N ALA A 169 -14.51 -29.04 24.76
CA ALA A 169 -14.80 -27.99 23.78
C ALA A 169 -16.25 -27.50 23.93
N TYR A 170 -16.47 -26.19 23.80
CA TYR A 170 -17.81 -25.59 23.94
C TYR A 170 -18.84 -26.17 22.94
N ALA A 171 -18.40 -26.57 21.74
CA ALA A 171 -19.28 -27.15 20.72
C ALA A 171 -19.82 -28.55 21.09
N GLY A 172 -19.19 -29.22 22.07
CA GLY A 172 -19.58 -30.55 22.56
C GLY A 172 -20.41 -30.52 23.84
N VAL A 173 -20.84 -29.34 24.30
CA VAL A 173 -21.60 -29.20 25.54
C VAL A 173 -22.99 -29.83 25.42
N LEU A 174 -23.39 -30.56 26.47
CA LEU A 174 -24.64 -31.34 26.50
C LEU A 174 -25.51 -31.08 27.75
N ALA A 175 -24.99 -30.35 28.73
CA ALA A 175 -25.69 -29.99 29.95
C ALA A 175 -26.06 -28.49 29.92
N GLU A 176 -27.35 -28.19 29.95
CA GLU A 176 -27.88 -26.83 29.95
C GLU A 176 -28.27 -26.41 31.37
N VAL A 177 -27.79 -25.26 31.83
CA VAL A 177 -27.98 -24.75 33.19
C VAL A 177 -28.76 -23.44 33.12
N ALA A 178 -30.02 -23.48 33.52
CA ALA A 178 -30.84 -22.32 33.80
C ALA A 178 -30.78 -22.00 35.30
N THR A 179 -30.77 -20.71 35.62
CA THR A 179 -30.68 -20.23 37.01
C THR A 179 -31.99 -19.55 37.40
N ASN A 180 -32.36 -19.66 38.69
CA ASN A 180 -33.55 -19.01 39.26
C ASN A 180 -33.16 -18.06 40.41
N ALA A 181 -32.09 -17.30 40.23
CA ALA A 181 -31.59 -16.33 41.20
C ALA A 181 -32.58 -15.16 41.38
N THR A 182 -32.77 -14.72 42.62
CA THR A 182 -33.74 -13.64 42.98
C THR A 182 -33.15 -12.58 43.91
N ASN A 183 -31.81 -12.50 44.03
CA ASN A 183 -31.14 -11.61 44.98
C ASN A 183 -31.15 -10.11 44.56
N ASN A 184 -31.29 -9.22 45.55
CA ASN A 184 -31.63 -7.81 45.32
C ASN A 184 -30.44 -6.83 45.17
N PHE A 185 -29.19 -7.29 45.34
CA PHE A 185 -27.99 -6.44 45.20
C PHE A 185 -27.29 -6.63 43.84
N GLY A 186 -27.98 -7.28 42.90
CA GLY A 186 -27.52 -7.61 41.55
C GLY A 186 -27.84 -9.07 41.26
N TYR A 187 -28.82 -9.32 40.39
CA TYR A 187 -29.21 -10.69 40.00
C TYR A 187 -27.99 -11.40 39.43
N SER A 188 -27.48 -12.37 40.18
CA SER A 188 -26.29 -13.15 39.82
C SER A 188 -26.71 -14.61 39.72
N GLY A 189 -26.75 -15.16 38.51
CA GLY A 189 -27.19 -16.54 38.29
C GLY A 189 -26.32 -17.53 39.06
N ILE A 190 -25.01 -17.47 38.81
CA ILE A 190 -24.00 -18.31 39.46
C ILE A 190 -23.10 -17.41 40.33
N PHE A 191 -22.95 -17.74 41.61
CA PHE A 191 -22.12 -16.99 42.55
C PHE A 191 -20.95 -17.85 43.05
N VAL A 192 -19.73 -17.33 42.91
CA VAL A 192 -18.48 -18.04 43.24
C VAL A 192 -17.73 -17.28 44.32
N GLU A 193 -17.84 -17.75 45.57
CA GLU A 193 -17.16 -17.16 46.72
C GLU A 193 -15.79 -17.82 47.00
N ALA A 194 -15.69 -19.11 46.72
CA ALA A 194 -14.53 -19.94 47.01
C ALA A 194 -13.37 -19.81 46.02
N ASP A 195 -12.17 -20.10 46.50
CA ASP A 195 -10.93 -20.01 45.72
C ASP A 195 -10.66 -21.31 44.95
N GLY A 196 -9.98 -21.24 43.81
CA GLY A 196 -9.55 -22.40 43.02
C GLY A 196 -10.68 -23.15 42.29
N VAL A 197 -11.85 -22.52 42.12
CA VAL A 197 -13.01 -23.14 41.48
C VAL A 197 -12.83 -23.25 39.97
N THR A 198 -13.08 -24.42 39.39
CA THR A 198 -13.15 -24.65 37.94
C THR A 198 -14.57 -24.96 37.51
N ILE A 199 -15.08 -24.27 36.48
CA ILE A 199 -16.33 -24.59 35.80
C ILE A 199 -16.01 -24.89 34.33
N GLN A 200 -16.44 -26.06 33.83
CA GLN A 200 -16.17 -26.43 32.45
C GLN A 200 -17.26 -27.25 31.77
N GLY A 201 -17.37 -27.13 30.45
CA GLY A 201 -18.18 -28.03 29.63
C GLY A 201 -19.70 -27.89 29.82
N LEU A 202 -20.16 -26.72 30.27
CA LEU A 202 -21.58 -26.45 30.54
C LEU A 202 -22.13 -25.36 29.60
N LYS A 203 -23.43 -25.44 29.30
CA LYS A 203 -24.15 -24.38 28.59
C LYS A 203 -24.91 -23.59 29.62
N ILE A 204 -24.59 -22.32 29.74
CA ILE A 204 -25.19 -21.45 30.74
C ILE A 204 -26.24 -20.60 30.04
N LEU A 205 -27.46 -20.70 30.55
CA LEU A 205 -28.61 -19.96 30.06
C LEU A 205 -28.88 -18.73 30.93
N SER A 206 -29.66 -17.79 30.40
CA SER A 206 -30.04 -16.58 31.12
C SER A 206 -30.83 -16.90 32.39
N ASN A 207 -30.66 -16.07 33.43
CA ASN A 207 -31.43 -16.12 34.67
C ASN A 207 -32.85 -15.56 34.45
N THR A 208 -32.98 -14.23 34.31
CA THR A 208 -34.22 -13.55 33.93
C THR A 208 -33.95 -12.40 32.95
N ALA A 209 -34.98 -11.94 32.24
CA ALA A 209 -34.85 -10.87 31.26
C ALA A 209 -34.56 -9.51 31.95
N GLY A 210 -33.41 -8.92 31.64
CA GLY A 210 -32.97 -7.61 32.16
C GLY A 210 -31.88 -7.67 33.22
N ASP A 211 -31.36 -8.86 33.52
CA ASP A 211 -30.24 -9.05 34.44
C ASP A 211 -28.93 -8.46 33.88
N ASN A 212 -27.90 -8.33 34.70
CA ASN A 212 -26.61 -7.78 34.25
C ASN A 212 -25.42 -8.71 34.55
N LYS A 213 -25.59 -9.77 35.35
CA LYS A 213 -24.54 -10.74 35.68
C LYS A 213 -25.04 -12.18 35.57
N THR A 214 -24.40 -12.97 34.71
CA THR A 214 -24.58 -14.42 34.65
C THR A 214 -23.76 -15.10 35.75
N PHE A 215 -22.52 -14.63 35.93
CA PHE A 215 -21.66 -15.04 37.03
C PHE A 215 -21.27 -13.82 37.86
N GLU A 216 -21.18 -13.98 39.17
CA GLU A 216 -20.40 -13.09 40.04
C GLU A 216 -19.34 -13.91 40.77
N ILE A 217 -18.07 -13.58 40.51
CA ILE A 217 -16.89 -14.28 41.04
C ILE A 217 -16.14 -13.33 41.98
N ILE A 218 -15.97 -13.75 43.23
CA ILE A 218 -15.17 -13.05 44.24
C ILE A 218 -14.04 -13.92 44.83
N GLY A 219 -13.94 -15.18 44.42
CA GLY A 219 -12.84 -16.09 44.76
C GLY A 219 -11.63 -15.96 43.84
N ASP A 220 -10.44 -16.26 44.37
CA ASP A 220 -9.17 -16.29 43.63
C ASP A 220 -9.02 -17.58 42.79
N ALA A 221 -8.12 -17.57 41.81
CA ALA A 221 -7.75 -18.73 40.99
C ALA A 221 -8.94 -19.43 40.28
N PHE A 222 -9.95 -18.66 39.88
CA PHE A 222 -11.12 -19.17 39.17
C PHE A 222 -10.80 -19.55 37.72
N THR A 223 -11.32 -20.69 37.25
CA THR A 223 -11.20 -21.14 35.86
C THR A 223 -12.57 -21.37 35.23
N LEU A 224 -12.81 -20.77 34.06
CA LEU A 224 -13.97 -21.03 33.21
C LEU A 224 -13.48 -21.51 31.83
N LYS A 225 -13.87 -22.73 31.43
CA LYS A 225 -13.43 -23.25 30.12
C LYS A 225 -14.39 -24.18 29.40
N TYR A 226 -14.35 -24.18 28.08
CA TYR A 226 -15.15 -25.07 27.24
C TYR A 226 -16.66 -24.92 27.46
N CYS A 227 -17.12 -23.76 27.92
CA CYS A 227 -18.53 -23.48 28.16
C CYS A 227 -19.15 -22.73 26.98
N ASP A 228 -20.47 -22.90 26.83
CA ASP A 228 -21.33 -22.09 25.95
C ASP A 228 -22.13 -21.11 26.82
N ILE A 229 -21.81 -19.83 26.74
CA ILE A 229 -22.42 -18.77 27.55
C ILE A 229 -23.45 -18.01 26.69
N THR A 230 -24.65 -18.60 26.56
CA THR A 230 -25.76 -18.05 25.76
C THR A 230 -26.73 -17.21 26.62
N THR A 231 -26.22 -16.18 27.29
CA THR A 231 -27.01 -15.46 28.33
C THR A 231 -27.29 -14.00 28.04
N GLY A 232 -26.41 -13.35 27.27
CA GLY A 232 -26.41 -11.90 27.05
C GLY A 232 -25.96 -11.03 28.24
N TYR A 233 -25.40 -11.64 29.30
CA TYR A 233 -24.95 -10.94 30.51
C TYR A 233 -23.53 -11.36 30.92
N SER A 234 -22.94 -10.63 31.86
CA SER A 234 -21.50 -10.69 32.14
C SER A 234 -21.08 -11.87 33.03
N VAL A 235 -19.91 -12.44 32.72
CA VAL A 235 -19.04 -13.12 33.69
C VAL A 235 -18.31 -12.04 34.48
N TYR A 236 -18.75 -11.79 35.72
CA TYR A 236 -18.37 -10.60 36.47
C TYR A 236 -17.38 -10.93 37.60
N PHE A 237 -16.14 -10.48 37.50
CA PHE A 237 -15.13 -10.56 38.56
C PHE A 237 -15.16 -9.30 39.42
N ASN A 238 -15.19 -9.50 40.73
CA ASN A 238 -15.29 -8.44 41.72
C ASN A 238 -14.45 -8.79 42.94
N ASP A 239 -13.89 -7.81 43.66
CA ASP A 239 -13.07 -8.09 44.83
C ASP A 239 -13.60 -7.38 46.07
N TRP A 240 -14.49 -8.07 46.77
CA TRP A 240 -15.13 -7.54 47.99
C TRP A 240 -14.21 -7.57 49.20
N ARG A 241 -13.07 -8.26 49.08
CA ARG A 241 -12.05 -8.43 50.12
C ARG A 241 -10.82 -7.56 49.86
N TYR A 242 -10.88 -6.69 48.86
CA TYR A 242 -9.79 -5.77 48.53
C TYR A 242 -9.39 -4.95 49.76
N ASP A 243 -8.09 -4.96 50.07
CA ASP A 243 -7.52 -4.22 51.19
C ASP A 243 -6.92 -2.91 50.68
N ASP A 244 -7.62 -1.79 50.94
CA ASP A 244 -7.23 -0.43 50.51
C ASP A 244 -6.37 0.32 51.54
N ASN A 245 -5.99 -0.38 52.61
CA ASN A 245 -5.10 0.09 53.68
C ASN A 245 -5.51 1.44 54.32
N THR A 246 -6.81 1.69 54.49
CA THR A 246 -7.33 2.86 55.22
C THR A 246 -7.11 2.82 56.76
N THR A 247 -6.34 1.86 57.28
CA THR A 247 -5.89 1.81 58.68
C THR A 247 -4.52 2.51 58.82
N PRO A 248 -4.40 3.62 59.57
CA PRO A 248 -3.11 4.32 59.71
C PRO A 248 -2.06 3.45 60.42
N GLY A 249 -1.00 3.05 59.70
CA GLY A 249 0.19 2.41 60.29
C GLY A 249 0.72 1.15 59.59
N ASP A 250 0.10 0.70 58.51
CA ASP A 250 0.64 -0.35 57.64
C ASP A 250 1.02 0.28 56.29
N ASP A 251 2.30 0.17 55.92
CA ASP A 251 2.89 0.80 54.75
C ASP A 251 3.26 -0.33 53.77
N THR A 252 2.76 -0.24 52.53
CA THR A 252 2.93 -1.12 51.35
C THR A 252 1.94 -2.29 51.16
N ASP A 253 0.77 -2.03 50.55
CA ASP A 253 0.31 -2.64 49.28
C ASP A 253 -1.24 -2.66 49.17
N ASP A 254 -1.77 -2.11 48.08
CA ASP A 254 -3.13 -2.29 47.58
C ASP A 254 -3.32 -3.76 47.12
N VAL A 255 -3.76 -4.67 48.00
CA VAL A 255 -3.76 -6.12 47.73
C VAL A 255 -5.16 -6.61 47.34
N SER A 256 -5.27 -7.12 46.12
CA SER A 256 -6.43 -7.87 45.65
C SER A 256 -6.46 -9.28 46.24
N HIS A 257 -7.63 -9.77 46.64
CA HIS A 257 -7.88 -11.20 46.89
C HIS A 257 -7.99 -11.98 45.57
N VAL A 258 -8.67 -11.44 44.55
CA VAL A 258 -8.81 -12.06 43.22
C VAL A 258 -7.57 -11.76 42.37
N LYS A 259 -6.48 -12.50 42.61
CA LYS A 259 -5.15 -12.27 42.02
C LYS A 259 -4.95 -12.97 40.68
N SER A 260 -5.68 -14.06 40.45
CA SER A 260 -5.52 -14.93 39.28
C SER A 260 -6.86 -15.49 38.82
N TYR A 261 -6.98 -15.71 37.51
CA TYR A 261 -8.13 -16.34 36.87
C TYR A 261 -7.77 -16.78 35.45
N THR A 262 -8.49 -17.78 34.93
CA THR A 262 -8.39 -18.25 33.56
C THR A 262 -9.78 -18.34 32.94
N VAL A 263 -10.01 -17.62 31.85
CA VAL A 263 -11.20 -17.77 31.01
C VAL A 263 -10.74 -18.22 29.64
N GLU A 264 -10.90 -19.50 29.32
CA GLU A 264 -10.32 -20.08 28.10
C GLU A 264 -11.29 -20.90 27.26
N ALA A 265 -11.19 -20.79 25.92
CA ALA A 265 -11.90 -21.67 24.99
C ALA A 265 -13.41 -21.78 25.23
N ASN A 266 -14.06 -20.65 25.56
CA ASN A 266 -15.52 -20.56 25.72
C ASN A 266 -16.16 -19.88 24.50
N LEU A 267 -17.45 -20.12 24.33
CA LEU A 267 -18.31 -19.36 23.41
C LEU A 267 -19.14 -18.36 24.20
N PHE A 268 -19.09 -17.08 23.83
CA PHE A 268 -19.92 -16.00 24.34
C PHE A 268 -20.83 -15.50 23.23
N GLN A 269 -22.14 -15.56 23.45
CA GLN A 269 -23.16 -15.14 22.47
C GLN A 269 -24.14 -14.13 23.05
N ASN A 270 -24.84 -13.41 22.16
CA ASN A 270 -25.96 -12.51 22.47
C ASN A 270 -25.62 -11.37 23.44
N GLY A 271 -24.38 -10.87 23.41
CA GLY A 271 -23.92 -9.81 24.32
C GLY A 271 -23.25 -10.31 25.60
N GLY A 272 -22.98 -11.62 25.70
CA GLY A 272 -22.15 -12.19 26.75
C GLY A 272 -20.78 -11.50 26.81
N SER A 273 -20.34 -11.14 28.02
CA SER A 273 -19.13 -10.37 28.23
C SER A 273 -18.38 -10.81 29.49
N ILE A 274 -17.16 -10.32 29.65
CA ILE A 274 -16.33 -10.47 30.84
C ILE A 274 -16.11 -9.08 31.42
N ASP A 275 -16.51 -8.89 32.67
CA ASP A 275 -16.37 -7.63 33.37
C ASP A 275 -15.50 -7.81 34.62
N LEU A 276 -14.52 -6.93 34.79
CA LEU A 276 -13.68 -6.87 35.98
C LEU A 276 -13.91 -5.54 36.67
N ALA A 277 -14.07 -5.56 37.99
CA ALA A 277 -14.31 -4.35 38.76
C ALA A 277 -13.75 -4.42 40.19
N SER A 278 -13.63 -3.24 40.80
CA SER A 278 -13.45 -3.04 42.25
C SER A 278 -12.41 -3.96 42.88
N GLY A 279 -11.16 -3.81 42.49
CA GLY A 279 -10.02 -4.49 43.13
C GLY A 279 -9.55 -5.74 42.38
N ALA A 280 -10.41 -6.35 41.55
CA ALA A 280 -10.08 -7.57 40.82
C ALA A 280 -8.78 -7.44 40.01
N GLY A 281 -7.84 -8.36 40.26
CA GLY A 281 -6.56 -8.44 39.58
C GLY A 281 -5.58 -7.31 39.90
N PHE A 282 -5.87 -6.37 40.80
CA PHE A 282 -5.00 -5.20 40.99
C PHE A 282 -3.58 -5.57 41.47
N SER A 283 -3.46 -6.66 42.23
CA SER A 283 -2.20 -7.21 42.74
C SER A 283 -1.91 -8.62 42.21
N GLY A 284 -0.66 -9.07 42.27
CA GLY A 284 -0.21 -10.35 41.72
C GLY A 284 0.32 -10.24 40.28
N PRO A 285 0.88 -11.30 39.69
CA PRO A 285 1.42 -11.26 38.32
C PRO A 285 0.30 -11.22 37.27
N VAL A 286 0.49 -10.44 36.19
CA VAL A 286 -0.43 -10.41 35.03
C VAL A 286 -0.48 -11.77 34.32
N SER A 287 0.63 -12.54 34.34
CA SER A 287 0.72 -13.89 33.75
C SER A 287 -0.14 -14.95 34.45
N GLY A 288 -0.85 -14.60 35.53
CA GLY A 288 -1.84 -15.47 36.19
C GLY A 288 -3.28 -15.06 35.88
N ARG A 289 -3.49 -14.09 34.99
CA ARG A 289 -4.78 -13.47 34.67
C ARG A 289 -5.01 -13.60 33.17
N GLU A 290 -5.61 -14.70 32.76
CA GLU A 290 -5.67 -15.12 31.35
C GLU A 290 -7.11 -15.07 30.80
N ILE A 291 -7.29 -14.43 29.64
CA ILE A 291 -8.52 -14.51 28.83
C ILE A 291 -8.08 -14.94 27.44
N LYS A 292 -8.20 -16.23 27.10
CA LYS A 292 -7.59 -16.76 25.88
C LYS A 292 -8.46 -17.72 25.08
N ASP A 293 -8.28 -17.72 23.77
CA ASP A 293 -8.95 -18.66 22.85
C ASP A 293 -10.49 -18.67 22.92
N ASN A 294 -11.11 -17.62 23.47
CA ASN A 294 -12.57 -17.52 23.53
C ASN A 294 -13.13 -16.97 22.23
N LYS A 295 -14.37 -17.34 21.92
CA LYS A 295 -15.13 -16.79 20.80
C LYS A 295 -16.24 -15.88 21.31
N PHE A 296 -16.27 -14.64 20.83
CA PHE A 296 -17.31 -13.65 21.13
C PHE A 296 -18.11 -13.35 19.86
N GLU A 297 -19.42 -13.60 19.89
CA GLU A 297 -20.33 -13.37 18.77
C GLU A 297 -21.53 -12.50 19.17
N GLU A 298 -21.76 -11.41 18.43
CA GLU A 298 -22.95 -10.56 18.56
C GLU A 298 -23.67 -10.42 17.21
N ASP A 299 -24.94 -10.83 17.17
CA ASP A 299 -25.78 -10.83 15.97
C ASP A 299 -27.20 -10.28 16.19
N THR A 300 -27.62 -9.99 17.43
CA THR A 300 -29.04 -9.85 17.78
C THR A 300 -29.40 -8.52 18.44
N PHE A 301 -28.53 -7.92 19.26
CA PHE A 301 -28.89 -6.77 20.10
C PHE A 301 -28.18 -5.48 19.72
N GLY A 302 -27.12 -5.56 18.92
CA GLY A 302 -26.19 -4.46 18.74
C GLY A 302 -25.35 -4.29 20.00
N GLN A 303 -24.03 -4.37 19.85
CA GLN A 303 -23.14 -4.34 21.00
C GLN A 303 -23.18 -2.97 21.70
N TYR A 304 -23.99 -2.88 22.75
CA TYR A 304 -24.01 -1.72 23.65
C TYR A 304 -22.94 -1.82 24.74
N TRP A 305 -22.49 -3.04 25.07
CA TRP A 305 -21.52 -3.32 26.12
C TRP A 305 -20.25 -4.00 25.56
N PRO A 306 -19.04 -3.69 26.07
CA PRO A 306 -17.84 -4.34 25.57
C PRO A 306 -17.78 -5.83 25.90
N PHE A 307 -17.18 -6.63 25.01
CA PHE A 307 -16.95 -8.05 25.29
C PHE A 307 -16.03 -8.28 26.49
N ILE A 308 -15.01 -7.43 26.65
CA ILE A 308 -14.14 -7.43 27.83
C ILE A 308 -14.06 -6.00 28.37
N SER A 309 -14.41 -5.79 29.64
CA SER A 309 -14.39 -4.46 30.26
C SER A 309 -13.73 -4.47 31.64
N PHE A 310 -12.74 -3.60 31.82
CA PHE A 310 -12.07 -3.33 33.08
C PHE A 310 -12.60 -2.01 33.66
N ASN A 311 -13.16 -2.07 34.86
CA ASN A 311 -13.92 -0.99 35.48
C ASN A 311 -13.34 -0.61 36.85
N GLY A 312 -12.42 0.34 36.87
CA GLY A 312 -11.78 0.83 38.09
C GLY A 312 -12.50 1.99 38.78
N SER A 313 -11.99 2.39 39.94
CA SER A 313 -12.47 3.52 40.74
C SER A 313 -12.28 4.88 40.05
N GLY A 314 -12.66 5.98 40.72
CA GLY A 314 -12.54 7.34 40.15
C GLY A 314 -13.59 7.68 39.08
N THR A 315 -14.47 6.74 38.73
CA THR A 315 -15.72 7.02 38.02
C THR A 315 -16.79 7.53 38.99
N THR A 316 -17.93 8.01 38.50
CA THR A 316 -19.08 8.32 39.37
C THR A 316 -20.04 7.13 39.55
N VAL A 317 -19.65 5.92 39.13
CA VAL A 317 -20.43 4.69 39.34
C VAL A 317 -20.24 4.23 40.79
N PRO A 318 -21.31 4.15 41.62
CA PRO A 318 -21.16 3.90 43.05
C PRO A 318 -20.51 2.57 43.44
N TRP A 319 -20.58 1.57 42.55
CA TRP A 319 -20.07 0.22 42.81
C TRP A 319 -18.72 -0.08 42.13
N PHE A 320 -18.08 0.92 41.48
CA PHE A 320 -16.67 0.83 41.05
C PHE A 320 -15.80 1.48 42.12
N VAL A 321 -15.53 0.72 43.18
CA VAL A 321 -14.98 1.23 44.46
C VAL A 321 -13.47 1.32 44.44
N TYR A 322 -12.80 0.29 43.89
CA TYR A 322 -11.33 0.18 43.86
C TYR A 322 -10.77 0.11 42.44
N SER A 323 -9.46 0.30 42.32
CA SER A 323 -8.73 0.18 41.04
C SER A 323 -8.75 -1.28 40.54
N VAL A 324 -8.52 -1.49 39.24
CA VAL A 324 -8.57 -2.82 38.60
C VAL A 324 -7.25 -3.14 37.88
N GLY A 325 -6.87 -4.43 37.85
CA GLY A 325 -5.67 -4.88 37.15
C GLY A 325 -5.90 -5.33 35.71
N GLY A 326 -4.83 -5.38 34.91
CA GLY A 326 -4.84 -5.89 33.53
C GLY A 326 -4.83 -7.43 33.42
N ALA A 327 -4.80 -7.96 32.21
CA ALA A 327 -4.82 -9.40 31.92
C ALA A 327 -4.04 -9.74 30.64
N GLU A 328 -3.64 -10.99 30.46
CA GLU A 328 -3.21 -11.50 29.15
C GLU A 328 -4.45 -11.82 28.32
N ILE A 329 -4.59 -11.17 27.15
CA ILE A 329 -5.73 -11.36 26.24
C ILE A 329 -5.19 -11.79 24.88
N THR A 330 -5.28 -13.09 24.57
CA THR A 330 -4.64 -13.69 23.39
C THR A 330 -5.48 -14.80 22.76
N GLY A 331 -5.44 -14.95 21.44
CA GLY A 331 -6.11 -16.03 20.70
C GLY A 331 -7.64 -15.91 20.64
N ASN A 332 -8.23 -14.85 21.18
CA ASN A 332 -9.68 -14.66 21.17
C ASN A 332 -10.16 -14.21 19.78
N ASP A 333 -11.38 -14.62 19.43
CA ASP A 333 -12.06 -14.27 18.18
C ASP A 333 -13.27 -13.39 18.46
N PHE A 334 -13.22 -12.14 17.98
CA PHE A 334 -14.26 -11.13 18.18
C PHE A 334 -15.02 -10.87 16.88
N SER A 335 -16.30 -11.24 16.87
CA SER A 335 -17.20 -11.05 15.73
C SER A 335 -18.45 -10.28 16.12
N ASN A 336 -18.69 -9.15 15.42
CA ASN A 336 -19.93 -8.41 15.51
C ASN A 336 -20.52 -8.20 14.12
N THR A 337 -21.64 -8.85 13.83
CA THR A 337 -22.32 -8.77 12.52
C THR A 337 -23.59 -7.91 12.57
N TYR A 338 -23.79 -7.15 13.65
CA TYR A 338 -24.98 -6.32 13.81
C TYR A 338 -24.84 -5.01 13.02
N ASN A 339 -25.83 -4.73 12.17
CA ASN A 339 -25.74 -3.66 11.17
C ASN A 339 -25.75 -2.23 11.75
N THR A 340 -26.18 -2.03 12.99
CA THR A 340 -26.23 -0.70 13.63
C THR A 340 -25.51 -0.72 14.97
N VAL A 341 -24.23 -0.36 14.97
CA VAL A 341 -23.38 -0.30 16.17
C VAL A 341 -23.20 1.13 16.66
N SER A 342 -23.28 1.34 17.97
CA SER A 342 -23.00 2.64 18.59
C SER A 342 -21.54 3.04 18.40
N GLU A 343 -21.26 4.34 18.23
CA GLU A 343 -19.89 4.86 18.23
C GLU A 343 -19.13 4.61 19.55
N THR A 344 -19.84 4.28 20.63
CA THR A 344 -19.26 3.92 21.93
C THR A 344 -18.98 2.42 22.11
N ALA A 345 -19.39 1.58 21.15
CA ALA A 345 -19.14 0.14 21.16
C ALA A 345 -17.63 -0.18 21.14
N ALA A 346 -17.25 -1.25 21.83
CA ALA A 346 -15.87 -1.70 21.93
C ALA A 346 -15.80 -3.22 22.08
N HIS A 347 -14.73 -3.83 21.60
CA HIS A 347 -14.40 -5.22 21.95
C HIS A 347 -13.78 -5.27 23.34
N ILE A 348 -12.78 -4.43 23.57
CA ILE A 348 -12.02 -4.35 24.82
C ILE A 348 -12.02 -2.90 25.32
N ARG A 349 -12.29 -2.68 26.61
CA ARG A 349 -12.27 -1.34 27.23
C ARG A 349 -11.66 -1.37 28.64
N ALA A 350 -10.85 -0.37 28.95
CA ALA A 350 -10.46 -0.05 30.33
C ALA A 350 -10.91 1.39 30.67
N ARG A 351 -11.38 1.62 31.90
CA ARG A 351 -11.83 2.94 32.37
C ARG A 351 -11.71 3.08 33.89
N GLY A 352 -11.69 4.33 34.37
CA GLY A 352 -11.46 4.63 35.80
C GLY A 352 -9.99 4.52 36.19
N ASN A 353 -9.72 4.16 37.43
CA ASN A 353 -8.36 3.99 37.93
C ASN A 353 -7.86 2.56 37.67
N TYR A 354 -6.78 2.45 36.90
CA TYR A 354 -6.04 1.22 36.63
C TYR A 354 -4.59 1.59 36.28
N ASP A 355 -3.67 0.65 36.47
CA ASP A 355 -2.30 0.80 36.01
C ASP A 355 -2.20 0.36 34.55
N ASN A 356 -2.07 1.32 33.62
CA ASN A 356 -1.94 1.04 32.20
C ASN A 356 -0.67 0.21 31.85
N SER A 357 0.33 0.15 32.73
CA SER A 357 1.51 -0.70 32.51
C SER A 357 1.18 -2.20 32.50
N GLN A 358 0.04 -2.59 33.10
CA GLN A 358 -0.47 -3.96 33.08
C GLN A 358 -1.29 -4.29 31.81
N PHE A 359 -1.49 -3.33 30.90
CA PHE A 359 -2.32 -3.50 29.70
C PHE A 359 -1.45 -3.49 28.44
N ASN A 360 -1.23 -4.67 27.87
CA ASN A 360 -0.47 -4.82 26.63
C ASN A 360 -1.40 -4.63 25.41
N TRP A 361 -1.76 -3.37 25.13
CA TRP A 361 -2.65 -3.02 24.01
C TRP A 361 -2.15 -3.51 22.64
N THR A 362 -0.83 -3.59 22.45
CA THR A 362 -0.23 -4.15 21.23
C THR A 362 -0.56 -5.62 21.07
N SER A 363 -0.42 -6.42 22.13
CA SER A 363 -0.79 -7.84 22.14
C SER A 363 -2.31 -8.00 21.98
N TYR A 364 -3.11 -7.16 22.66
CA TYR A 364 -4.56 -7.22 22.53
C TYR A 364 -5.02 -7.01 21.07
N TRP A 365 -4.33 -6.16 20.32
CA TRP A 365 -4.59 -5.93 18.91
C TRP A 365 -4.05 -7.04 17.99
N ASN A 366 -2.80 -7.48 18.19
CA ASN A 366 -2.12 -8.38 17.25
C ASN A 366 -2.39 -9.87 17.50
N ASP A 367 -2.65 -10.25 18.75
CA ASP A 367 -2.75 -11.66 19.14
C ASP A 367 -4.21 -12.14 19.16
N ASN A 368 -5.17 -11.31 18.75
CA ASN A 368 -6.60 -11.65 18.67
C ASN A 368 -7.14 -11.37 17.26
N THR A 369 -8.23 -12.03 16.89
CA THR A 369 -8.91 -11.81 15.60
C THR A 369 -10.14 -10.93 15.79
N PHE A 370 -10.32 -10.00 14.86
CA PHE A 370 -11.45 -9.07 14.84
C PHE A 370 -12.06 -9.06 13.44
N ASN A 371 -13.38 -9.13 13.33
CA ASN A 371 -14.05 -8.92 12.04
C ASN A 371 -14.10 -7.44 11.63
N VAL A 372 -14.10 -6.55 12.62
CA VAL A 372 -13.91 -5.09 12.52
C VAL A 372 -13.22 -4.60 13.78
N SER A 373 -12.30 -3.64 13.68
CA SER A 373 -11.60 -3.09 14.84
C SER A 373 -11.02 -1.70 14.57
N VAL A 374 -11.07 -0.83 15.58
CA VAL A 374 -10.54 0.54 15.48
C VAL A 374 -9.85 0.92 16.78
N VAL A 375 -8.65 1.51 16.68
CA VAL A 375 -7.92 2.06 17.82
C VAL A 375 -7.44 3.47 17.51
N THR A 376 -7.54 4.36 18.49
CA THR A 376 -7.00 5.72 18.39
C THR A 376 -5.65 5.75 19.08
N LEU A 377 -4.59 6.12 18.37
CA LEU A 377 -3.21 6.15 18.85
C LEU A 377 -2.73 7.59 19.03
N ILE A 378 -1.87 7.80 20.03
CA ILE A 378 -1.25 9.10 20.29
C ILE A 378 -0.17 9.39 19.25
N GLY A 379 -0.33 10.50 18.52
CA GLY A 379 0.66 10.93 17.54
C GLY A 379 0.66 10.15 16.21
N LEU A 380 1.65 10.47 15.37
CA LEU A 380 1.91 9.86 14.06
C LEU A 380 3.07 8.82 14.12
N SER A 381 3.27 8.16 15.28
CA SER A 381 4.52 7.50 15.69
C SER A 381 4.40 5.96 15.76
N PRO A 382 5.48 5.17 15.57
CA PRO A 382 5.45 3.68 15.54
C PRO A 382 5.16 3.01 16.89
N ILE A 383 4.79 3.76 17.92
CA ILE A 383 4.46 3.23 19.25
C ILE A 383 2.96 3.01 19.32
N PHE A 384 2.54 1.78 19.61
CA PHE A 384 1.14 1.42 19.81
C PHE A 384 0.66 1.91 21.19
N ASP A 385 0.52 3.23 21.34
CA ASP A 385 0.03 3.87 22.56
C ASP A 385 -1.42 4.35 22.37
N VAL A 386 -2.35 3.63 23.00
CA VAL A 386 -3.79 3.88 22.87
C VAL A 386 -4.18 5.15 23.62
N ARG A 387 -4.82 6.08 22.90
CA ARG A 387 -5.28 7.35 23.45
C ARG A 387 -6.24 7.12 24.61
N THR A 388 -5.92 7.80 25.71
CA THR A 388 -6.86 7.99 26.81
C THR A 388 -7.81 9.15 26.52
N TYR A 389 -9.08 8.98 26.89
CA TYR A 389 -10.11 10.02 26.82
C TYR A 389 -11.09 9.89 28.00
N SER A 390 -12.06 10.80 28.09
CA SER A 390 -13.11 10.76 29.11
C SER A 390 -14.47 11.04 28.47
N TYR A 391 -15.53 10.44 29.02
CA TYR A 391 -16.90 10.74 28.60
C TYR A 391 -17.89 10.65 29.77
N SER A 392 -19.06 11.25 29.61
CA SER A 392 -20.14 11.24 30.61
C SER A 392 -21.48 10.81 30.00
N THR A 393 -22.21 9.97 30.73
CA THR A 393 -23.62 9.61 30.50
C THR A 393 -24.43 9.98 31.75
N SER A 394 -25.16 9.03 32.37
CA SER A 394 -25.60 9.13 33.76
C SER A 394 -24.43 9.08 34.76
N TYR A 395 -23.27 8.59 34.31
CA TYR A 395 -22.03 8.54 35.08
C TYR A 395 -20.86 9.16 34.28
N THR A 396 -19.83 9.61 34.97
CA THR A 396 -18.58 10.10 34.37
C THR A 396 -17.52 9.02 34.41
N PHE A 397 -16.88 8.78 33.26
CA PHE A 397 -15.85 7.77 33.06
C PHE A 397 -14.55 8.44 32.60
N PRO A 398 -13.58 8.63 33.52
CA PRO A 398 -12.25 9.09 33.15
C PRO A 398 -11.36 7.95 32.65
N ASN A 399 -10.20 8.33 32.10
CA ASN A 399 -9.09 7.43 31.74
C ASN A 399 -9.48 6.27 30.82
N VAL A 400 -10.36 6.50 29.86
CA VAL A 400 -10.90 5.46 28.98
C VAL A 400 -9.92 5.15 27.86
N ARG A 401 -9.63 3.86 27.66
CA ARG A 401 -8.93 3.30 26.49
C ARG A 401 -9.73 2.13 25.93
N ARG A 402 -9.69 1.93 24.61
CA ARG A 402 -10.46 0.85 23.97
C ARG A 402 -9.90 0.38 22.63
N ILE A 403 -10.28 -0.85 22.27
CA ILE A 403 -10.38 -1.33 20.89
C ILE A 403 -11.86 -1.24 20.50
N GLY A 404 -12.19 -0.28 19.64
CA GLY A 404 -13.54 0.06 19.19
C GLY A 404 -13.99 -0.71 17.95
N LEU A 405 -15.25 -0.50 17.55
CA LEU A 405 -15.85 -1.13 16.36
C LEU A 405 -16.05 -0.17 15.17
N THR A 406 -16.21 1.13 15.43
CA THR A 406 -16.57 2.11 14.39
C THR A 406 -15.48 3.13 14.16
N ILE A 407 -15.24 3.47 12.89
CA ILE A 407 -14.25 4.47 12.49
C ILE A 407 -14.62 5.84 13.05
N GLN A 408 -15.89 6.23 12.94
CA GLN A 408 -16.37 7.50 13.50
C GLN A 408 -16.16 7.59 15.01
N GLY A 409 -16.32 6.49 15.75
CA GLY A 409 -16.02 6.43 17.18
C GLY A 409 -14.54 6.65 17.49
N GLY A 410 -13.64 6.15 16.63
CA GLY A 410 -12.20 6.42 16.70
C GLY A 410 -11.86 7.90 16.45
N ILE A 411 -12.46 8.48 15.41
CA ILE A 411 -12.30 9.91 15.07
C ILE A 411 -12.81 10.79 16.20
N ASN A 412 -13.98 10.48 16.78
CA ASN A 412 -14.57 11.27 17.86
C ASN A 412 -13.66 11.31 19.11
N ASN A 413 -12.90 10.24 19.36
CA ASN A 413 -11.95 10.14 20.47
C ASN A 413 -10.57 10.76 20.17
N ALA A 414 -10.22 10.98 18.91
CA ALA A 414 -8.93 11.54 18.51
C ALA A 414 -8.76 12.99 18.97
N ALA A 415 -7.57 13.33 19.43
CA ALA A 415 -7.05 14.68 19.57
C ALA A 415 -6.28 15.09 18.30
N ALA A 416 -5.95 16.37 18.18
CA ALA A 416 -5.07 16.86 17.12
C ALA A 416 -3.69 16.18 17.19
N GLY A 417 -3.21 15.70 16.06
CA GLY A 417 -1.96 14.97 15.86
C GLY A 417 -2.08 13.45 15.95
N ASP A 418 -3.26 12.89 16.24
CA ASP A 418 -3.45 11.46 16.45
C ASP A 418 -3.66 10.66 15.16
N THR A 419 -3.48 9.35 15.29
CA THR A 419 -3.82 8.36 14.26
C THR A 419 -5.02 7.52 14.68
N VAL A 420 -6.03 7.43 13.84
CA VAL A 420 -7.11 6.44 13.93
C VAL A 420 -6.71 5.25 13.06
N LEU A 421 -6.24 4.19 13.72
CA LEU A 421 -5.85 2.93 13.07
C LEU A 421 -7.07 2.02 12.96
N VAL A 422 -7.32 1.53 11.75
CA VAL A 422 -8.47 0.71 11.38
C VAL A 422 -7.97 -0.65 10.93
N GLY A 423 -8.44 -1.71 11.60
CA GLY A 423 -8.06 -3.08 11.27
C GLY A 423 -8.71 -3.57 9.98
N ALA A 424 -8.26 -4.73 9.51
CA ALA A 424 -8.91 -5.44 8.42
C ALA A 424 -10.39 -5.71 8.75
N GLY A 425 -11.25 -5.62 7.74
CA GLY A 425 -12.69 -5.78 7.91
C GLY A 425 -13.52 -4.90 6.97
N THR A 426 -14.82 -5.17 6.94
CA THR A 426 -15.79 -4.41 6.16
C THR A 426 -16.64 -3.52 7.06
N TYR A 427 -16.56 -2.21 6.84
CA TYR A 427 -17.24 -1.16 7.60
C TYR A 427 -18.37 -0.57 6.75
N SER A 428 -19.61 -0.70 7.19
CA SER A 428 -20.80 -0.32 6.42
C SER A 428 -21.30 1.12 6.66
N ASN A 429 -20.61 1.89 7.50
CA ASN A 429 -21.02 3.23 7.89
C ASN A 429 -20.18 4.30 7.19
N SER A 430 -20.84 5.41 6.82
CA SER A 430 -20.16 6.62 6.35
C SER A 430 -19.30 7.23 7.46
N VAL A 431 -18.20 7.88 7.08
CA VAL A 431 -17.20 8.47 7.97
C VAL A 431 -17.11 9.97 7.72
N THR A 432 -17.12 10.78 8.77
CA THR A 432 -16.94 12.24 8.69
C THR A 432 -15.61 12.66 9.30
N ILE A 433 -14.76 13.28 8.47
CA ILE A 433 -13.56 14.00 8.91
C ILE A 433 -13.99 15.37 9.46
N ASN A 434 -14.04 15.47 10.78
CA ASN A 434 -14.44 16.67 11.51
C ASN A 434 -13.33 17.33 12.34
N LYS A 435 -12.08 16.91 12.14
CA LYS A 435 -10.89 17.42 12.84
C LYS A 435 -9.73 17.63 11.87
N SER A 436 -8.94 18.67 12.13
CA SER A 436 -7.60 18.85 11.56
C SER A 436 -6.57 18.03 12.33
N ASP A 437 -5.38 17.88 11.76
CA ASP A 437 -4.26 17.16 12.35
C ASP A 437 -4.67 15.72 12.70
N LEU A 438 -5.05 14.94 11.69
CA LEU A 438 -5.60 13.60 11.89
C LEU A 438 -5.10 12.66 10.80
N ALA A 439 -4.60 11.48 11.19
CA ALA A 439 -4.37 10.38 10.27
C ALA A 439 -5.48 9.32 10.42
N LEU A 440 -6.09 8.91 9.31
CA LEU A 440 -6.97 7.76 9.21
C LEU A 440 -6.23 6.68 8.42
N GLN A 441 -5.86 5.59 9.10
CA GLN A 441 -4.93 4.59 8.60
C GLN A 441 -5.60 3.22 8.61
N GLY A 442 -5.82 2.62 7.44
CA GLY A 442 -6.27 1.23 7.32
C GLY A 442 -5.12 0.22 7.35
N ALA A 443 -5.48 -1.06 7.27
CA ALA A 443 -4.53 -2.18 7.20
C ALA A 443 -4.03 -2.47 5.77
N GLY A 444 -4.70 -1.92 4.75
CA GLY A 444 -4.38 -2.09 3.32
C GLY A 444 -5.62 -1.98 2.43
N LYS A 445 -5.44 -1.59 1.17
CA LYS A 445 -6.54 -1.49 0.17
C LYS A 445 -7.41 -2.74 0.07
N GLY A 446 -6.82 -3.94 0.16
CA GLY A 446 -7.57 -5.21 0.11
C GLY A 446 -8.07 -5.71 1.47
N GLU A 447 -7.78 -4.98 2.55
CA GLU A 447 -7.98 -5.46 3.92
C GLU A 447 -9.03 -4.62 4.66
N THR A 448 -8.91 -3.29 4.63
CA THR A 448 -9.87 -2.36 5.25
C THR A 448 -10.81 -1.80 4.19
N ILE A 449 -12.10 -2.14 4.26
CA ILE A 449 -13.09 -1.78 3.24
C ILE A 449 -14.23 -0.97 3.88
N ILE A 450 -14.41 0.28 3.45
CA ILE A 450 -15.57 1.12 3.78
C ILE A 450 -16.61 0.92 2.66
N GLN A 451 -17.64 0.14 2.94
CA GLN A 451 -18.59 -0.38 1.97
C GLN A 451 -19.97 0.28 2.09
N GLY A 452 -20.40 0.96 1.03
CA GLY A 452 -21.77 1.43 0.87
C GLY A 452 -22.67 0.36 0.25
N ASP A 453 -23.98 0.58 0.26
CA ASP A 453 -24.96 -0.41 -0.24
C ASP A 453 -25.01 -0.54 -1.76
N GLY A 454 -24.33 0.34 -2.51
CA GLY A 454 -24.33 0.38 -3.97
C GLY A 454 -25.73 0.50 -4.59
N THR A 455 -26.75 0.92 -3.84
CA THR A 455 -28.13 0.94 -4.33
C THR A 455 -28.85 2.22 -3.99
N THR A 456 -28.73 2.73 -2.76
CA THR A 456 -29.36 4.00 -2.37
C THR A 456 -28.50 5.20 -2.77
N CYS A 457 -27.17 5.05 -2.76
CA CYS A 457 -26.20 6.04 -3.25
C CYS A 457 -26.50 7.46 -2.75
N SER A 458 -26.78 7.63 -1.45
CA SER A 458 -27.24 8.91 -0.88
C SER A 458 -26.19 9.69 -0.10
N ALA A 459 -25.07 9.04 0.26
CA ALA A 459 -24.01 9.62 1.08
C ALA A 459 -22.62 9.27 0.51
N ALA A 460 -21.61 10.05 0.91
CA ALA A 460 -20.22 9.73 0.64
C ALA A 460 -19.69 8.67 1.63
N GLY A 461 -18.69 7.89 1.22
CA GLY A 461 -18.02 6.96 2.12
C GLY A 461 -17.20 7.68 3.18
N ILE A 462 -16.35 8.62 2.74
CA ILE A 462 -15.64 9.55 3.63
C ILE A 462 -15.99 10.99 3.22
N ALA A 463 -16.49 11.79 4.17
CA ALA A 463 -16.87 13.18 3.94
C ALA A 463 -16.06 14.14 4.83
N PHE A 464 -15.58 15.24 4.26
CA PHE A 464 -14.99 16.34 5.01
C PHE A 464 -16.08 17.33 5.43
N SER A 465 -15.98 17.83 6.67
CA SER A 465 -16.86 18.87 7.20
C SER A 465 -16.08 20.14 7.54
N GLY A 466 -16.56 21.33 7.20
CA GLY A 466 -15.88 22.61 7.50
C GLY A 466 -14.46 22.72 6.95
N SER A 467 -13.71 23.72 7.40
CA SER A 467 -12.29 23.87 7.03
C SER A 467 -11.43 22.81 7.71
N ARG A 468 -10.52 22.17 6.98
CA ARG A 468 -9.64 21.12 7.50
C ARG A 468 -8.21 21.28 7.02
N SER A 469 -7.27 20.88 7.88
CA SER A 469 -5.85 20.95 7.58
C SER A 469 -5.09 19.74 8.13
N ASN A 470 -3.99 19.36 7.48
CA ASN A 470 -3.08 18.31 7.95
C ASN A 470 -3.80 16.96 8.19
N VAL A 471 -4.55 16.49 7.19
CA VAL A 471 -5.28 15.22 7.27
C VAL A 471 -4.64 14.20 6.35
N THR A 472 -4.40 12.99 6.85
CA THR A 472 -3.96 11.84 6.05
C THR A 472 -5.06 10.78 6.01
N ILE A 473 -5.33 10.21 4.83
CA ILE A 473 -6.17 9.03 4.64
C ILE A 473 -5.33 8.00 3.88
N ALA A 474 -5.11 6.83 4.48
CA ALA A 474 -4.22 5.83 3.91
C ALA A 474 -4.68 4.37 4.07
N ASP A 475 -4.22 3.51 3.16
CA ASP A 475 -4.30 2.05 3.20
C ASP A 475 -5.71 1.47 3.39
N LEU A 476 -6.66 1.91 2.57
CA LEU A 476 -8.06 1.44 2.65
C LEU A 476 -8.79 1.51 1.31
N THR A 477 -9.93 0.83 1.22
CA THR A 477 -10.89 0.91 0.10
C THR A 477 -12.16 1.64 0.52
N VAL A 478 -12.73 2.44 -0.38
CA VAL A 478 -14.03 3.09 -0.25
C VAL A 478 -14.86 2.83 -1.51
N THR A 479 -15.95 2.09 -1.37
CA THR A 479 -16.71 1.55 -2.52
C THR A 479 -18.22 1.50 -2.25
N GLY A 480 -19.05 1.54 -3.29
CA GLY A 480 -20.51 1.43 -3.17
C GLY A 480 -21.22 2.67 -2.60
N TRP A 481 -20.54 3.81 -2.50
CA TRP A 481 -21.09 5.09 -2.01
C TRP A 481 -21.47 6.03 -3.15
N LEU A 482 -22.16 7.15 -2.87
CA LEU A 482 -22.39 8.19 -3.88
C LEU A 482 -21.06 8.70 -4.42
N ASP A 483 -20.21 9.19 -3.52
CA ASP A 483 -18.82 9.51 -3.78
C ASP A 483 -17.95 8.72 -2.81
N GLY A 484 -16.80 8.21 -3.25
CA GLY A 484 -15.86 7.54 -2.34
C GLY A 484 -15.36 8.50 -1.26
N ILE A 485 -14.62 9.53 -1.68
CA ILE A 485 -14.14 10.60 -0.79
C ILE A 485 -14.70 11.94 -1.28
N GLN A 486 -15.36 12.66 -0.37
CA GLN A 486 -16.03 13.92 -0.65
C GLN A 486 -15.46 15.08 0.19
N MET A 487 -14.94 16.08 -0.50
CA MET A 487 -14.34 17.30 0.03
C MET A 487 -15.20 18.51 -0.37
N PHE A 488 -16.41 18.60 0.19
CA PHE A 488 -17.43 19.55 -0.26
C PHE A 488 -17.59 20.81 0.61
N THR A 489 -16.74 21.03 1.62
CA THR A 489 -16.89 22.16 2.55
C THR A 489 -15.55 22.77 2.95
N GLY A 490 -15.56 24.09 3.17
CA GLY A 490 -14.46 24.86 3.76
C GLY A 490 -13.17 24.90 2.92
N PRO A 491 -12.26 25.84 3.20
CA PRO A 491 -10.89 25.74 2.72
C PRO A 491 -10.19 24.50 3.26
N LEU A 492 -9.39 23.84 2.43
CA LEU A 492 -8.63 22.64 2.79
C LEU A 492 -7.14 22.88 2.58
N SER A 493 -6.30 22.42 3.51
CA SER A 493 -4.85 22.48 3.34
C SER A 493 -4.09 21.27 3.83
N ASN A 494 -2.97 20.92 3.16
CA ASN A 494 -2.12 19.79 3.53
C ASN A 494 -2.92 18.48 3.72
N ILE A 495 -3.67 18.08 2.69
CA ILE A 495 -4.45 16.85 2.69
C ILE A 495 -3.69 15.80 1.91
N LEU A 496 -3.44 14.65 2.53
CA LEU A 496 -2.78 13.49 1.92
C LEU A 496 -3.77 12.34 1.79
N ILE A 497 -3.98 11.85 0.56
CA ILE A 497 -4.71 10.63 0.27
C ILE A 497 -3.71 9.71 -0.43
N GLU A 498 -3.26 8.67 0.27
CA GLU A 498 -2.24 7.77 -0.26
C GLU A 498 -2.62 6.30 -0.10
N ASP A 499 -2.27 5.46 -1.08
CA ASP A 499 -2.57 4.03 -1.00
C ASP A 499 -4.06 3.75 -0.70
N VAL A 500 -4.96 4.50 -1.34
CA VAL A 500 -6.42 4.32 -1.25
C VAL A 500 -7.00 3.78 -2.57
N GLU A 501 -8.04 2.94 -2.47
CA GLU A 501 -8.93 2.63 -3.59
C GLU A 501 -10.31 3.28 -3.40
N ALA A 502 -10.69 4.19 -4.30
CA ALA A 502 -12.00 4.86 -4.33
C ALA A 502 -12.74 4.49 -5.63
N SER A 503 -13.09 3.21 -5.77
CA SER A 503 -13.62 2.61 -7.00
C SER A 503 -15.04 2.10 -6.82
N ASN A 504 -15.73 1.87 -7.94
CA ASN A 504 -17.10 1.31 -7.97
C ASN A 504 -18.12 2.13 -7.14
N ASN A 505 -17.91 3.44 -7.02
CA ASN A 505 -18.87 4.35 -6.41
C ASN A 505 -19.91 4.79 -7.44
N CYS A 506 -21.09 5.19 -6.97
CA CYS A 506 -22.23 5.49 -7.83
C CYS A 506 -22.03 6.76 -8.66
N ARG A 507 -21.14 7.67 -8.25
CA ARG A 507 -20.83 8.91 -8.96
C ARG A 507 -19.33 9.14 -9.10
N HIS A 508 -18.64 9.61 -8.06
CA HIS A 508 -17.21 9.93 -8.15
C HIS A 508 -16.37 9.01 -7.26
N GLY A 509 -15.12 8.75 -7.65
CA GLY A 509 -14.14 8.19 -6.72
C GLY A 509 -13.77 9.22 -5.66
N ILE A 510 -13.17 10.33 -6.11
CA ILE A 510 -12.82 11.47 -5.28
C ILE A 510 -13.46 12.74 -5.86
N TRP A 511 -14.18 13.50 -5.04
CA TRP A 511 -14.77 14.77 -5.45
C TRP A 511 -14.45 15.87 -4.45
N SER A 512 -14.00 17.01 -4.95
CA SER A 512 -13.75 18.22 -4.18
C SER A 512 -14.45 19.43 -4.79
N GLN A 513 -15.29 20.09 -4.01
CA GLN A 513 -15.73 21.46 -4.28
C GLN A 513 -14.69 22.39 -3.64
N ALA A 514 -13.84 23.01 -4.45
CA ALA A 514 -12.79 23.87 -3.95
C ALA A 514 -13.36 25.22 -3.49
N PHE A 515 -13.40 25.42 -2.17
CA PHE A 515 -13.56 26.74 -1.54
C PHE A 515 -12.20 27.41 -1.24
N GLY A 516 -11.14 26.91 -1.90
CA GLY A 516 -9.73 27.13 -1.58
C GLY A 516 -9.08 25.82 -1.16
N ILE A 517 -8.14 25.30 -1.95
CA ILE A 517 -7.35 24.11 -1.62
C ILE A 517 -5.88 24.45 -1.79
N ASP A 518 -5.07 24.17 -0.77
CA ASP A 518 -3.61 24.36 -0.79
C ASP A 518 -2.90 23.11 -0.25
N GLY A 519 -2.19 22.37 -1.10
CA GLY A 519 -1.44 21.19 -0.66
C GLY A 519 -2.27 19.92 -0.57
N LEU A 520 -3.03 19.57 -1.63
CA LEU A 520 -3.69 18.27 -1.76
C LEU A 520 -2.78 17.31 -2.53
N VAL A 521 -2.43 16.18 -1.90
CA VAL A 521 -1.64 15.10 -2.51
C VAL A 521 -2.51 13.85 -2.62
N VAL A 522 -2.64 13.34 -3.85
CA VAL A 522 -3.34 12.09 -4.17
C VAL A 522 -2.31 11.16 -4.82
N ARG A 523 -1.83 10.17 -4.07
CA ARG A 523 -0.67 9.36 -4.47
C ARG A 523 -0.96 7.87 -4.40
N ARG A 524 -0.58 7.11 -5.43
CA ARG A 524 -0.84 5.66 -5.49
C ARG A 524 -2.31 5.35 -5.22
N VAL A 525 -3.22 6.10 -5.83
CA VAL A 525 -4.67 5.93 -5.65
C VAL A 525 -5.29 5.20 -6.84
N THR A 526 -6.20 4.27 -6.58
CA THR A 526 -7.06 3.66 -7.61
C THR A 526 -8.43 4.29 -7.54
N ALA A 527 -8.87 5.03 -8.55
CA ALA A 527 -10.22 5.60 -8.64
C ALA A 527 -10.86 5.21 -9.97
N SER A 528 -11.38 3.98 -10.02
CA SER A 528 -11.81 3.33 -11.26
C SER A 528 -13.25 2.83 -11.21
N ASN A 529 -13.85 2.62 -12.38
CA ASN A 529 -15.21 2.08 -12.54
C ASN A 529 -16.30 2.89 -11.82
N ASN A 530 -16.10 4.19 -11.60
CA ASN A 530 -17.09 5.02 -10.92
C ASN A 530 -18.24 5.38 -11.89
N ASN A 531 -19.47 5.14 -11.43
CA ASN A 531 -20.75 5.34 -12.13
C ASN A 531 -20.95 4.42 -13.37
N VAL A 532 -20.63 3.13 -13.26
CA VAL A 532 -20.66 2.16 -14.38
C VAL A 532 -21.75 1.06 -14.27
N LEU A 533 -22.19 0.70 -13.05
CA LEU A 533 -23.35 -0.18 -12.79
C LEU A 533 -24.63 0.67 -12.65
N PRO A 534 -25.88 0.14 -12.71
CA PRO A 534 -27.03 0.63 -13.49
C PRO A 534 -27.57 2.04 -13.15
N TYR A 535 -26.69 3.03 -13.04
CA TYR A 535 -26.98 4.41 -12.75
C TYR A 535 -27.04 5.17 -14.08
N THR A 536 -28.06 6.01 -14.20
CA THR A 536 -28.40 6.71 -15.44
C THR A 536 -27.71 8.08 -15.57
N GLN A 537 -26.89 8.47 -14.59
CA GLN A 537 -26.22 9.77 -14.57
C GLN A 537 -24.91 9.73 -15.37
N GLN A 538 -24.60 10.75 -16.16
CA GLN A 538 -23.44 10.77 -17.08
C GLN A 538 -22.19 11.45 -16.52
N PHE A 539 -22.01 11.49 -15.19
CA PHE A 539 -21.02 12.40 -14.58
C PHE A 539 -19.86 11.71 -13.88
N GLY A 540 -19.74 10.38 -13.96
CA GLY A 540 -18.79 9.68 -13.09
C GLY A 540 -17.33 9.95 -13.43
N ARG A 541 -16.53 10.23 -12.40
CA ARG A 541 -15.13 10.60 -12.55
C ARG A 541 -14.27 9.85 -11.54
N GLY A 542 -13.02 9.59 -11.91
CA GLY A 542 -12.02 9.07 -10.98
C GLY A 542 -11.74 10.12 -9.89
N ILE A 543 -11.25 11.29 -10.31
CA ILE A 543 -11.09 12.47 -9.44
C ILE A 543 -11.65 13.72 -10.11
N TRP A 544 -12.35 14.54 -9.31
CA TRP A 544 -12.85 15.85 -9.73
C TRP A 544 -12.60 16.92 -8.68
N ILE A 545 -11.74 17.88 -8.99
CA ILE A 545 -11.48 19.06 -8.16
C ILE A 545 -11.99 20.27 -8.91
N ILE A 546 -13.10 20.85 -8.44
CA ILE A 546 -13.84 21.87 -9.20
C ILE A 546 -14.04 23.18 -8.44
N ASN A 547 -14.04 24.30 -9.18
CA ASN A 547 -14.30 25.66 -8.72
C ASN A 547 -13.19 26.23 -7.81
N GLY A 548 -13.29 27.52 -7.47
CA GLY A 548 -12.43 28.20 -6.49
C GLY A 548 -10.92 28.17 -6.82
N VAL A 549 -10.09 28.42 -5.81
CA VAL A 549 -8.63 28.43 -5.93
C VAL A 549 -8.06 27.07 -5.58
N LYS A 550 -7.13 26.57 -6.41
CA LYS A 550 -6.41 25.30 -6.26
C LYS A 550 -4.91 25.58 -6.36
N GLU A 551 -4.21 25.36 -5.27
CA GLU A 551 -2.78 25.62 -5.07
C GLU A 551 -2.10 24.32 -4.63
N ASN A 552 -0.90 24.05 -5.17
CA ASN A 552 -0.04 22.96 -4.72
C ASN A 552 -0.73 21.58 -4.74
N ILE A 553 -1.34 21.21 -5.86
CA ILE A 553 -2.05 19.94 -6.03
C ILE A 553 -1.12 18.92 -6.68
N THR A 554 -0.97 17.74 -6.10
CA THR A 554 -0.20 16.62 -6.67
C THR A 554 -1.09 15.41 -6.86
N ILE A 555 -1.10 14.84 -8.06
CA ILE A 555 -1.80 13.60 -8.40
C ILE A 555 -0.78 12.67 -9.06
N GLU A 556 -0.33 11.63 -8.34
CA GLU A 556 0.77 10.78 -8.81
C GLU A 556 0.59 9.28 -8.61
N ASP A 557 1.18 8.51 -9.51
CA ASP A 557 1.28 7.04 -9.47
C ASP A 557 -0.08 6.31 -9.31
N GLY A 558 -1.17 6.91 -9.81
CA GLY A 558 -2.53 6.40 -9.66
C GLY A 558 -3.10 5.66 -10.88
N PHE A 559 -4.25 5.01 -10.67
CA PHE A 559 -5.04 4.31 -11.69
C PHE A 559 -6.45 4.91 -11.79
N PHE A 560 -6.76 5.58 -12.89
CA PHE A 560 -8.02 6.29 -13.10
C PHE A 560 -8.75 5.73 -14.31
N ASN A 561 -9.24 4.50 -14.18
CA ASN A 561 -9.65 3.68 -15.32
C ASN A 561 -11.16 3.46 -15.39
N ASN A 562 -11.69 3.40 -16.61
CA ASN A 562 -13.07 3.02 -16.93
C ASN A 562 -14.14 3.82 -16.16
N ASN A 563 -13.86 5.07 -15.82
CA ASN A 563 -14.87 5.95 -15.23
C ASN A 563 -15.84 6.41 -16.31
N ARG A 564 -17.09 6.67 -15.89
CA ARG A 564 -18.17 6.98 -16.84
C ARG A 564 -17.91 8.18 -17.74
N LEU A 565 -17.13 9.17 -17.27
CA LEU A 565 -16.84 10.42 -17.97
C LEU A 565 -15.33 10.74 -18.01
N VAL A 566 -14.71 11.17 -16.90
CA VAL A 566 -13.30 11.62 -16.91
C VAL A 566 -12.45 10.84 -15.90
N GLY A 567 -11.20 10.53 -16.25
CA GLY A 567 -10.24 9.96 -15.30
C GLY A 567 -9.84 10.99 -14.23
N ILE A 568 -9.10 12.02 -14.64
CA ILE A 568 -8.60 13.11 -13.79
C ILE A 568 -9.15 14.45 -14.29
N ASP A 569 -9.92 15.17 -13.46
CA ASP A 569 -10.51 16.46 -13.81
C ASP A 569 -10.19 17.53 -12.75
N VAL A 570 -9.32 18.49 -13.09
CA VAL A 570 -9.01 19.66 -12.25
C VAL A 570 -9.51 20.91 -12.98
N SER A 571 -10.70 21.40 -12.62
CA SER A 571 -11.43 22.37 -13.44
C SER A 571 -12.06 23.52 -12.67
N ASP A 572 -12.46 24.55 -13.43
CA ASP A 572 -13.15 25.78 -13.02
C ASP A 572 -12.44 26.58 -11.91
N GLY A 573 -12.01 27.81 -12.19
CA GLY A 573 -11.25 28.66 -11.25
C GLY A 573 -9.73 28.46 -11.33
N ASN A 574 -8.98 29.16 -10.47
CA ASN A 574 -7.52 29.25 -10.55
C ASN A 574 -6.85 27.91 -10.21
N VAL A 575 -5.93 27.45 -11.06
CA VAL A 575 -5.06 26.29 -10.83
C VAL A 575 -3.60 26.73 -10.90
N THR A 576 -2.85 26.66 -9.81
CA THR A 576 -1.40 26.93 -9.78
C THR A 576 -0.67 25.89 -8.93
N GLY A 577 0.58 25.56 -9.26
CA GLY A 577 1.33 24.52 -8.53
C GLY A 577 0.72 23.11 -8.70
N LEU A 578 0.22 22.77 -9.89
CA LEU A 578 -0.37 21.46 -10.18
C LEU A 578 0.68 20.49 -10.75
N THR A 579 0.78 19.28 -10.22
CA THR A 579 1.54 18.18 -10.81
C THR A 579 0.64 16.96 -11.00
N ILE A 580 0.56 16.45 -12.23
CA ILE A 580 -0.09 15.19 -12.58
C ILE A 580 0.97 14.27 -13.20
N SER A 581 1.45 13.27 -12.46
CA SER A 581 2.62 12.47 -12.85
C SER A 581 2.48 10.96 -12.67
N GLY A 582 2.99 10.14 -13.60
CA GLY A 582 3.11 8.69 -13.37
C GLY A 582 1.78 7.93 -13.35
N ASN A 583 0.68 8.53 -13.83
CA ASN A 583 -0.64 7.91 -13.74
C ASN A 583 -0.97 7.05 -14.95
N GLU A 584 -1.67 5.94 -14.71
CA GLU A 584 -2.39 5.20 -15.75
C GLU A 584 -3.83 5.71 -15.83
N VAL A 585 -4.23 6.18 -17.01
CA VAL A 585 -5.57 6.75 -17.24
C VAL A 585 -6.17 6.13 -18.49
N LYS A 586 -7.07 5.17 -18.31
CA LYS A 586 -7.52 4.31 -19.40
C LYS A 586 -9.03 4.17 -19.50
N GLY A 587 -9.56 4.16 -20.73
CA GLY A 587 -10.93 3.71 -21.00
C GLY A 587 -12.05 4.58 -20.41
N ASN A 588 -11.78 5.83 -20.04
CA ASN A 588 -12.80 6.75 -19.51
C ASN A 588 -13.71 7.27 -20.63
N GLY A 589 -14.96 7.60 -20.31
CA GLY A 589 -15.99 7.89 -21.32
C GLY A 589 -15.81 9.17 -22.17
N ASP A 590 -15.03 10.15 -21.72
CA ASP A 590 -14.80 11.45 -22.40
C ASP A 590 -13.30 11.80 -22.40
N SER A 591 -12.76 12.36 -21.32
CA SER A 591 -11.34 12.72 -21.24
C SER A 591 -10.55 11.75 -20.36
N GLY A 592 -9.28 11.51 -20.69
CA GLY A 592 -8.33 10.94 -19.74
C GLY A 592 -8.02 11.96 -18.63
N ILE A 593 -7.27 13.01 -19.00
CA ILE A 593 -6.83 14.08 -18.09
C ILE A 593 -7.38 15.42 -18.60
N GLY A 594 -8.02 16.20 -17.72
CA GLY A 594 -8.48 17.53 -18.03
C GLY A 594 -8.07 18.56 -16.99
N VAL A 595 -7.49 19.67 -17.46
CA VAL A 595 -7.13 20.84 -16.65
C VAL A 595 -7.77 22.08 -17.27
N LEU A 596 -8.46 22.89 -16.46
CA LEU A 596 -9.05 24.16 -16.90
C LEU A 596 -8.60 25.31 -16.00
N GLY A 597 -8.13 26.39 -16.61
CA GLY A 597 -7.64 27.58 -15.93
C GLY A 597 -6.26 27.45 -15.24
N PRO A 598 -5.29 26.66 -15.75
CA PRO A 598 -3.94 26.69 -15.18
C PRO A 598 -3.29 28.06 -15.42
N GLN A 599 -2.94 28.73 -14.34
CA GLN A 599 -2.38 30.08 -14.31
C GLN A 599 -1.62 30.33 -13.00
N GLY A 600 -0.97 31.48 -12.88
CA GLY A 600 -0.35 31.89 -11.61
C GLY A 600 1.15 31.58 -11.51
N PRO A 601 1.76 31.86 -10.35
CA PRO A 601 3.22 31.93 -10.22
C PRO A 601 3.90 30.57 -10.21
N ASP A 602 3.21 29.50 -9.84
CA ASP A 602 3.81 28.17 -9.70
C ASP A 602 3.51 27.28 -10.92
N ALA A 603 4.42 26.35 -11.19
CA ALA A 603 4.37 25.51 -12.37
C ALA A 603 3.13 24.59 -12.38
N THR A 604 2.57 24.38 -13.57
CA THR A 604 1.63 23.28 -13.85
C THR A 604 2.30 22.25 -14.75
N LEU A 605 2.43 21.02 -14.27
CA LEU A 605 3.12 19.93 -14.94
C LEU A 605 2.17 18.73 -15.14
N VAL A 606 2.07 18.26 -16.38
CA VAL A 606 1.39 17.00 -16.73
C VAL A 606 2.43 16.10 -17.41
N THR A 607 2.91 15.07 -16.71
CA THR A 607 4.09 14.32 -17.17
C THR A 607 4.08 12.83 -16.86
N LYS A 608 4.78 12.00 -17.63
CA LYS A 608 4.95 10.56 -17.32
C LYS A 608 3.64 9.80 -17.16
N ASN A 609 2.56 10.28 -17.79
CA ASN A 609 1.27 9.60 -17.73
C ASN A 609 1.10 8.70 -18.95
N THR A 610 0.49 7.54 -18.73
CA THR A 610 0.05 6.63 -19.79
C THR A 610 -1.46 6.77 -19.94
N VAL A 611 -1.88 7.42 -21.01
CA VAL A 611 -3.26 7.81 -21.28
C VAL A 611 -3.77 7.07 -22.51
N THR A 612 -4.62 6.05 -22.31
CA THR A 612 -4.96 5.11 -23.38
C THR A 612 -6.46 4.88 -23.53
N ASP A 613 -6.97 4.88 -24.77
CA ASP A 613 -8.35 4.48 -25.10
C ASP A 613 -9.47 5.27 -24.37
N ASN A 614 -9.18 6.50 -23.95
CA ASN A 614 -10.21 7.40 -23.41
C ASN A 614 -11.10 7.94 -24.53
N GLY A 615 -12.30 8.41 -24.17
CA GLY A 615 -13.38 8.79 -25.08
C GLY A 615 -12.96 9.74 -26.21
N ARG A 616 -13.17 11.04 -26.00
CA ARG A 616 -12.89 12.11 -26.97
C ARG A 616 -11.48 12.67 -26.85
N PHE A 617 -10.94 12.70 -25.63
CA PHE A 617 -9.67 13.38 -25.36
C PHE A 617 -8.70 12.50 -24.55
N GLY A 618 -7.43 12.50 -24.94
CA GLY A 618 -6.35 12.03 -24.08
C GLY A 618 -6.12 13.02 -22.94
N ILE A 619 -5.45 14.13 -23.27
CA ILE A 619 -5.12 15.24 -22.37
C ILE A 619 -5.71 16.55 -22.93
N GLU A 620 -6.49 17.26 -22.12
CA GLU A 620 -7.01 18.59 -22.47
C GLU A 620 -6.56 19.66 -21.49
N ILE A 621 -5.98 20.74 -22.03
CA ILE A 621 -5.56 21.93 -21.30
C ILE A 621 -6.39 23.11 -21.82
N LYS A 622 -7.27 23.60 -20.96
CA LYS A 622 -8.30 24.58 -21.33
C LYS A 622 -8.03 25.93 -20.70
N ASN A 623 -8.11 27.00 -21.50
CA ASN A 623 -7.88 28.39 -21.06
C ASN A 623 -6.60 28.59 -20.19
N PRO A 624 -5.44 28.04 -20.58
CA PRO A 624 -4.18 28.22 -19.84
C PRO A 624 -3.63 29.65 -19.95
N THR A 625 -2.93 30.09 -18.90
CA THR A 625 -2.10 31.30 -18.89
C THR A 625 -0.68 30.97 -18.40
N GLY A 626 0.11 30.34 -19.27
CA GLY A 626 1.52 30.09 -19.03
C GLY A 626 2.43 31.23 -19.53
N ASN A 627 3.70 31.17 -19.18
CA ASN A 627 4.71 32.13 -19.65
C ASN A 627 5.54 31.64 -20.87
N GLY A 628 5.27 30.42 -21.37
CA GLY A 628 6.01 29.81 -22.48
C GLY A 628 7.36 29.20 -22.07
N ALA A 629 7.71 29.17 -20.78
CA ALA A 629 8.92 28.50 -20.31
C ALA A 629 8.74 26.98 -20.26
N SER A 630 9.80 26.23 -20.57
CA SER A 630 9.80 24.76 -20.57
C SER A 630 9.96 24.12 -19.17
N SER A 631 10.11 24.95 -18.13
CA SER A 631 10.13 24.58 -16.70
C SER A 631 10.07 25.83 -15.80
N GLY A 632 9.87 25.62 -14.50
CA GLY A 632 9.98 26.66 -13.47
C GLY A 632 8.70 27.46 -13.23
N PRO A 633 8.77 28.51 -12.38
CA PRO A 633 7.62 29.33 -12.02
C PRO A 633 6.84 29.85 -13.24
N GLY A 634 5.52 29.75 -13.21
CA GLY A 634 4.60 30.19 -14.26
C GLY A 634 4.58 29.34 -15.54
N SER A 635 5.36 28.25 -15.60
CA SER A 635 5.32 27.33 -16.75
C SER A 635 4.07 26.45 -16.71
N VAL A 636 3.46 26.21 -17.87
CA VAL A 636 2.45 25.16 -18.08
C VAL A 636 3.03 24.18 -19.08
N VAL A 637 3.40 22.98 -18.62
CA VAL A 637 4.19 22.02 -19.39
C VAL A 637 3.53 20.64 -19.42
N ILE A 638 3.36 20.09 -20.61
CA ILE A 638 2.86 18.74 -20.87
C ILE A 638 4.00 17.96 -21.51
N PHE A 639 4.61 17.02 -20.78
CA PHE A 639 5.82 16.36 -21.27
C PHE A 639 6.03 14.92 -20.84
N ASP A 640 6.72 14.13 -21.66
CA ASP A 640 7.06 12.72 -21.35
C ASP A 640 5.80 11.87 -21.09
N ASN A 641 4.70 12.14 -21.81
CA ASN A 641 3.47 11.33 -21.73
C ASN A 641 3.34 10.40 -22.92
N ILE A 642 2.72 9.23 -22.70
CA ILE A 642 2.29 8.31 -23.75
C ILE A 642 0.78 8.44 -23.89
N VAL A 643 0.31 8.97 -25.01
CA VAL A 643 -1.10 9.23 -25.28
C VAL A 643 -1.53 8.45 -26.51
N SER A 644 -2.33 7.41 -26.31
CA SER A 644 -2.64 6.48 -27.39
C SER A 644 -4.12 6.12 -27.48
N ARG A 645 -4.53 5.76 -28.68
CA ARG A 645 -5.81 5.12 -28.92
C ARG A 645 -5.59 3.89 -29.80
N THR A 646 -6.03 2.74 -29.30
CA THR A 646 -5.93 1.43 -29.96
C THR A 646 -7.30 0.87 -30.33
N VAL A 647 -8.36 1.44 -29.76
CA VAL A 647 -9.75 1.07 -30.04
C VAL A 647 -10.40 2.02 -31.05
N ALA A 648 -11.29 1.49 -31.88
CA ALA A 648 -12.05 2.30 -32.83
C ALA A 648 -12.83 3.43 -32.11
N THR A 649 -12.94 4.58 -32.76
CA THR A 649 -13.75 5.70 -32.26
C THR A 649 -15.23 5.36 -32.30
N THR A 650 -15.91 5.59 -31.18
CA THR A 650 -17.37 5.37 -31.03
C THR A 650 -18.18 6.66 -31.11
N ASP A 651 -17.51 7.81 -31.00
CA ASP A 651 -18.13 9.13 -31.02
C ASP A 651 -17.84 9.82 -32.37
N LEU A 652 -18.85 10.47 -32.92
CA LEU A 652 -18.86 11.07 -34.26
C LEU A 652 -18.21 12.46 -34.32
N ARG A 653 -17.86 13.03 -33.15
CA ARG A 653 -17.19 14.33 -32.99
C ARG A 653 -15.67 14.22 -33.16
N ASP A 654 -14.97 15.35 -33.13
CA ASP A 654 -13.50 15.38 -33.17
C ASP A 654 -12.89 14.74 -31.93
N HIS A 655 -11.81 14.00 -32.16
CA HIS A 655 -10.99 13.35 -31.13
C HIS A 655 -9.61 13.99 -31.08
N CYS A 656 -9.01 14.10 -29.90
CA CYS A 656 -7.68 14.68 -29.77
C CYS A 656 -6.82 13.94 -28.74
N GLY A 657 -5.57 13.65 -29.09
CA GLY A 657 -4.58 13.15 -28.15
C GLY A 657 -4.25 14.21 -27.10
N ILE A 658 -3.61 15.30 -27.51
CA ILE A 658 -3.28 16.44 -26.63
C ILE A 658 -3.87 17.72 -27.21
N GLY A 659 -4.84 18.31 -26.51
CA GLY A 659 -5.49 19.56 -26.91
C GLY A 659 -5.18 20.71 -25.98
N VAL A 660 -4.64 21.80 -26.52
CA VAL A 660 -4.51 23.10 -25.85
C VAL A 660 -5.45 24.08 -26.54
N PHE A 661 -6.52 24.52 -25.87
CA PHE A 661 -7.56 25.32 -26.54
C PHE A 661 -8.34 26.25 -25.61
N ARG A 662 -9.06 27.19 -26.23
CA ARG A 662 -10.01 28.08 -25.55
C ARG A 662 -11.36 27.37 -25.42
N ARG A 663 -11.89 27.26 -24.19
CA ARG A 663 -13.22 26.74 -23.91
C ARG A 663 -14.19 27.86 -23.56
N SER A 664 -15.30 27.94 -24.30
CA SER A 664 -16.43 28.82 -24.01
C SER A 664 -17.60 28.14 -23.27
N PRO A 665 -18.40 28.91 -22.49
CA PRO A 665 -18.14 30.30 -22.10
C PRO A 665 -16.93 30.41 -21.17
N VAL A 666 -16.15 31.48 -21.32
CA VAL A 666 -15.01 31.76 -20.45
C VAL A 666 -15.55 32.27 -19.11
N LEU A 667 -15.20 31.57 -18.03
CA LEU A 667 -15.49 31.99 -16.67
C LEU A 667 -14.62 33.21 -16.31
N SER A 668 -15.12 34.10 -15.43
CA SER A 668 -14.43 35.37 -15.06
C SER A 668 -12.99 35.20 -14.57
N ASP A 669 -12.68 34.03 -14.03
CA ASP A 669 -11.41 33.73 -13.37
C ASP A 669 -10.38 33.11 -14.33
N ASN A 670 -10.79 32.78 -15.56
CA ASN A 670 -9.92 32.20 -16.58
C ASN A 670 -9.58 33.26 -17.64
N ALA A 671 -8.36 33.20 -18.18
CA ALA A 671 -8.02 34.02 -19.32
C ALA A 671 -8.90 33.68 -20.52
N ASP A 672 -9.30 34.74 -21.22
CA ASP A 672 -10.06 34.59 -22.45
C ASP A 672 -9.20 33.94 -23.54
N GLN A 673 -7.93 34.35 -23.64
CA GLN A 673 -6.99 33.89 -24.65
C GLN A 673 -5.99 32.89 -24.05
N PRO A 674 -5.97 31.61 -24.48
CA PRO A 674 -4.94 30.66 -24.11
C PRO A 674 -3.55 31.17 -24.46
N SER A 675 -2.57 30.96 -23.58
CA SER A 675 -1.18 31.31 -23.87
C SER A 675 -0.14 30.49 -23.12
N GLY A 676 1.07 30.44 -23.69
CA GLY A 676 2.29 30.11 -22.96
C GLY A 676 2.44 28.65 -22.50
N VAL A 677 1.79 27.72 -23.19
CA VAL A 677 1.92 26.27 -22.93
C VAL A 677 3.06 25.65 -23.73
N VAL A 678 3.83 24.77 -23.09
CA VAL A 678 4.87 23.95 -23.73
C VAL A 678 4.44 22.48 -23.76
N VAL A 679 4.29 21.90 -24.96
CA VAL A 679 4.00 20.49 -25.18
C VAL A 679 5.25 19.83 -25.72
N LYS A 680 5.94 19.00 -24.93
CA LYS A 680 7.25 18.47 -25.32
C LYS A 680 7.48 17.00 -25.04
N GLU A 681 8.27 16.32 -25.88
CA GLU A 681 8.74 14.95 -25.59
C GLU A 681 7.59 13.95 -25.30
N ASN A 682 6.41 14.14 -25.90
CA ASN A 682 5.28 13.20 -25.77
C ASN A 682 5.23 12.23 -26.96
N GLU A 683 4.69 11.03 -26.73
CA GLU A 683 4.31 10.08 -27.77
C GLU A 683 2.77 10.13 -27.96
N VAL A 684 2.30 10.43 -29.17
CA VAL A 684 0.86 10.57 -29.46
C VAL A 684 0.46 9.76 -30.69
N THR A 685 -0.48 8.81 -30.53
CA THR A 685 -0.80 7.87 -31.60
C THR A 685 -2.23 7.31 -31.64
N GLY A 686 -2.74 7.01 -32.84
CA GLY A 686 -3.94 6.21 -33.07
C GLY A 686 -5.27 6.98 -33.10
N PHE A 687 -5.23 8.31 -33.25
CA PHE A 687 -6.43 9.14 -33.27
C PHE A 687 -6.99 9.24 -34.69
N HIS A 688 -8.12 8.56 -34.93
CA HIS A 688 -8.78 8.49 -36.24
C HIS A 688 -10.27 8.83 -36.20
N ARG A 689 -10.79 9.38 -37.29
CA ARG A 689 -12.22 9.54 -37.56
C ARG A 689 -12.95 8.20 -37.44
N ALA A 690 -14.21 8.25 -37.01
CA ALA A 690 -15.07 7.06 -37.04
C ALA A 690 -15.42 6.66 -38.49
N ALA A 691 -15.92 5.44 -38.70
CA ALA A 691 -16.21 4.89 -40.04
C ALA A 691 -17.21 5.73 -40.88
N VAL A 692 -17.29 5.42 -42.18
CA VAL A 692 -18.06 6.12 -43.23
C VAL A 692 -19.38 6.73 -42.72
N GLY A 693 -19.45 8.05 -42.68
CA GLY A 693 -20.58 8.84 -42.17
C GLY A 693 -20.26 9.70 -40.93
N ALA A 694 -19.11 9.47 -40.29
CA ALA A 694 -18.59 10.34 -39.24
C ALA A 694 -18.14 11.70 -39.78
N THR A 695 -18.24 12.70 -38.92
CA THR A 695 -18.09 14.13 -39.25
C THR A 695 -16.88 14.78 -38.62
N GLY A 696 -16.27 14.12 -37.63
CA GLY A 696 -15.10 14.60 -36.90
C GLY A 696 -13.81 13.89 -37.29
N ASP A 697 -12.71 14.62 -37.20
CA ASP A 697 -11.35 14.17 -37.49
C ASP A 697 -10.67 13.63 -36.20
N GLY A 698 -9.64 12.78 -36.38
CA GLY A 698 -8.75 12.35 -35.29
C GLY A 698 -7.43 13.14 -35.24
N PHE A 699 -7.22 13.94 -34.21
CA PHE A 699 -6.05 14.79 -34.04
C PHE A 699 -5.04 14.18 -33.05
N GLY A 700 -3.75 14.21 -33.39
CA GLY A 700 -2.67 13.94 -32.44
C GLY A 700 -2.55 15.09 -31.44
N ILE A 701 -2.02 16.24 -31.89
CA ILE A 701 -1.84 17.44 -31.08
C ILE A 701 -2.61 18.61 -31.70
N VAL A 702 -3.39 19.32 -30.89
CA VAL A 702 -4.05 20.58 -31.28
C VAL A 702 -3.56 21.71 -30.39
N ILE A 703 -3.14 22.81 -31.00
CA ILE A 703 -2.74 24.04 -30.31
C ILE A 703 -3.49 25.25 -30.83
N GLU A 704 -4.19 25.92 -29.91
CA GLU A 704 -4.90 27.17 -30.12
C GLU A 704 -4.53 28.14 -28.99
N GLY A 705 -4.06 29.32 -29.36
CA GLY A 705 -3.63 30.36 -28.43
C GLY A 705 -2.31 30.99 -28.84
N ASN A 706 -1.72 31.83 -27.99
CA ASN A 706 -0.49 32.55 -28.33
C ASN A 706 0.73 32.10 -27.51
N ASN A 707 1.94 32.24 -28.06
CA ASN A 707 3.20 31.93 -27.36
C ASN A 707 3.29 30.46 -26.91
N HIS A 708 2.77 29.52 -27.71
CA HIS A 708 2.90 28.09 -27.44
C HIS A 708 4.19 27.52 -28.01
N THR A 709 4.69 26.44 -27.40
CA THR A 709 5.81 25.65 -27.95
C THR A 709 5.40 24.19 -28.04
N VAL A 710 5.66 23.54 -29.18
CA VAL A 710 5.45 22.12 -29.41
C VAL A 710 6.80 21.54 -29.85
N GLU A 711 7.50 20.82 -28.98
CA GLU A 711 8.88 20.40 -29.25
C GLU A 711 9.21 18.94 -28.95
N GLY A 712 10.00 18.28 -29.82
CA GLY A 712 10.53 16.94 -29.51
C GLY A 712 9.47 15.82 -29.38
N ASN A 713 8.22 16.03 -29.82
CA ASN A 713 7.17 15.03 -29.73
C ASN A 713 7.27 14.00 -30.86
N LEU A 714 6.85 12.76 -30.60
CA LEU A 714 6.60 11.72 -31.58
C LEU A 714 5.09 11.63 -31.84
N VAL A 715 4.65 11.96 -33.06
CA VAL A 715 3.23 12.01 -33.42
C VAL A 715 2.97 11.15 -34.64
N THR A 716 2.28 10.02 -34.44
CA THR A 716 2.16 8.99 -35.48
C THR A 716 0.80 8.30 -35.55
N ASP A 717 0.39 7.84 -36.73
CA ASP A 717 -0.86 7.09 -36.94
C ASP A 717 -2.10 7.88 -36.48
N ASN A 718 -2.23 9.13 -36.93
CA ASN A 718 -3.43 9.94 -36.70
C ASN A 718 -3.98 10.45 -38.03
N ASP A 719 -5.24 10.91 -38.07
CA ASP A 719 -5.72 11.61 -39.27
C ASP A 719 -4.97 12.93 -39.47
N ILE A 720 -4.77 13.67 -38.38
CA ILE A 720 -3.95 14.89 -38.37
C ILE A 720 -2.92 14.75 -37.26
N GLY A 721 -1.63 14.79 -37.60
CA GLY A 721 -0.56 14.76 -36.61
C GLY A 721 -0.61 15.98 -35.69
N ILE A 722 -0.24 17.15 -36.21
CA ILE A 722 -0.28 18.42 -35.44
C ILE A 722 -1.14 19.45 -36.15
N GLN A 723 -2.12 20.02 -35.45
CA GLN A 723 -2.91 21.15 -35.92
C GLN A 723 -2.62 22.42 -35.12
N MET A 724 -2.15 23.45 -35.81
CA MET A 724 -2.15 24.83 -35.31
C MET A 724 -3.36 25.56 -35.86
N GLN A 725 -4.20 26.08 -34.97
CA GLN A 725 -5.43 26.76 -35.38
C GLN A 725 -5.64 28.09 -34.67
N ALA A 726 -6.24 29.05 -35.36
CA ALA A 726 -7.06 30.07 -34.69
C ALA A 726 -8.40 29.46 -34.27
N GLY A 727 -9.14 30.13 -33.38
CA GLY A 727 -10.36 29.59 -32.82
C GLY A 727 -11.44 29.38 -33.89
N ASN A 728 -12.22 28.31 -33.75
CA ASN A 728 -13.31 28.03 -34.67
C ASN A 728 -14.29 29.23 -34.70
N PRO A 729 -14.60 29.81 -35.87
CA PRO A 729 -15.53 30.92 -35.99
C PRO A 729 -16.95 30.61 -35.47
N SER A 730 -17.28 29.32 -35.35
CA SER A 730 -18.57 28.84 -34.84
C SER A 730 -18.36 27.86 -33.68
N ILE A 731 -18.88 28.20 -32.51
CA ILE A 731 -18.71 27.44 -31.26
C ILE A 731 -19.24 26.00 -31.44
N ASN A 732 -18.43 24.97 -31.15
CA ASN A 732 -18.79 23.55 -31.28
C ASN A 732 -19.30 23.16 -32.68
N ALA A 733 -18.81 23.82 -33.74
CA ALA A 733 -19.19 23.50 -35.11
C ALA A 733 -18.47 22.24 -35.61
N GLN A 734 -19.25 21.17 -35.80
CA GLN A 734 -18.80 19.92 -36.42
C GLN A 734 -18.70 20.07 -37.95
N ASN A 735 -18.02 19.14 -38.63
CA ASN A 735 -17.78 19.16 -40.08
C ASN A 735 -17.00 20.38 -40.57
N THR A 736 -16.12 20.92 -39.74
CA THR A 736 -15.18 21.95 -40.16
C THR A 736 -13.78 21.39 -40.09
N ALA A 737 -12.83 22.00 -40.80
CA ALA A 737 -11.43 21.61 -40.66
C ALA A 737 -10.78 22.11 -39.35
N TYR A 738 -11.50 22.95 -38.58
CA TYR A 738 -11.13 23.34 -37.23
C TYR A 738 -11.50 22.23 -36.26
N PHE A 739 -10.69 22.06 -35.23
CA PHE A 739 -11.04 21.28 -34.06
C PHE A 739 -12.22 21.95 -33.35
N ASP A 740 -13.35 21.26 -33.31
CA ASP A 740 -14.67 21.80 -32.97
C ASP A 740 -14.79 22.31 -31.53
N ARG A 741 -13.96 21.85 -30.60
CA ARG A 741 -14.06 22.21 -29.17
C ARG A 741 -13.47 23.58 -28.84
N GLY A 742 -12.58 24.09 -29.68
CA GLY A 742 -12.00 25.43 -29.54
C GLY A 742 -12.90 26.48 -30.17
N ASP A 743 -13.07 27.64 -29.53
CA ASP A 743 -13.86 28.73 -30.11
C ASP A 743 -13.23 30.12 -29.90
N GLY A 744 -13.24 30.92 -30.96
CA GLY A 744 -13.07 32.38 -30.92
C GLY A 744 -11.72 32.96 -30.46
N SER A 745 -10.64 32.18 -30.35
CA SER A 745 -9.28 32.76 -30.33
C SER A 745 -9.02 33.52 -31.64
N PRO A 746 -8.90 34.87 -31.65
CA PRO A 746 -8.83 35.65 -32.90
C PRO A 746 -7.52 35.42 -33.67
N THR A 747 -6.47 34.97 -32.97
CA THR A 747 -5.16 34.64 -33.53
C THR A 747 -4.60 33.43 -32.80
N SER A 748 -3.66 32.72 -33.43
CA SER A 748 -2.84 31.73 -32.74
C SER A 748 -1.37 31.87 -33.16
N ASN A 749 -0.48 31.54 -32.23
CA ASN A 749 0.95 31.68 -32.39
C ASN A 749 1.69 30.57 -31.64
N ALA A 750 2.50 29.80 -32.37
CA ALA A 750 3.31 28.74 -31.79
C ALA A 750 4.66 28.54 -32.48
N SER A 751 5.62 28.00 -31.74
CA SER A 751 6.85 27.39 -32.27
C SER A 751 6.69 25.87 -32.26
N ILE A 752 6.73 25.25 -33.44
CA ILE A 752 6.67 23.78 -33.60
C ILE A 752 8.04 23.33 -34.06
N THR A 753 8.82 22.68 -33.19
CA THR A 753 10.23 22.40 -33.49
C THR A 753 10.74 21.03 -33.03
N GLY A 754 11.62 20.40 -33.80
CA GLY A 754 12.27 19.15 -33.37
C GLY A 754 11.33 17.95 -33.22
N ASN A 755 10.10 18.00 -33.73
CA ASN A 755 9.13 16.90 -33.63
C ASN A 755 9.37 15.87 -34.73
N THR A 756 9.01 14.62 -34.47
CA THR A 756 8.88 13.56 -35.48
C THR A 756 7.39 13.33 -35.74
N ILE A 757 6.95 13.60 -36.97
CA ILE A 757 5.55 13.61 -37.39
C ILE A 757 5.40 12.69 -38.60
N ASN A 758 4.94 11.45 -38.37
CA ASN A 758 5.01 10.43 -39.40
C ASN A 758 3.87 9.42 -39.39
N ASN A 759 3.57 8.81 -40.53
CA ASN A 759 2.46 7.84 -40.68
C ASN A 759 1.07 8.42 -40.35
N ASN A 760 0.87 9.73 -40.43
CA ASN A 760 -0.46 10.34 -40.28
C ASN A 760 -1.15 10.44 -41.67
N GLU A 761 -2.44 10.75 -41.76
CA GLU A 761 -3.01 11.16 -43.05
C GLU A 761 -2.40 12.51 -43.47
N TYR A 762 -2.52 13.50 -42.60
CA TYR A 762 -1.86 14.80 -42.71
C TYR A 762 -0.84 14.95 -41.59
N GLY A 763 0.42 15.24 -41.92
CA GLY A 763 1.46 15.45 -40.91
C GLY A 763 1.17 16.67 -40.05
N LEU A 764 1.21 17.86 -40.64
CA LEU A 764 0.93 19.13 -39.98
C LEU A 764 -0.10 19.94 -40.75
N ARG A 765 -1.05 20.56 -40.03
CA ARG A 765 -2.10 21.40 -40.60
C ARG A 765 -2.15 22.78 -39.93
N SER A 766 -2.32 23.82 -40.73
CA SER A 766 -2.48 25.21 -40.28
C SER A 766 -3.77 25.81 -40.82
N ILE A 767 -4.55 26.43 -39.94
CA ILE A 767 -5.87 26.97 -40.27
C ILE A 767 -6.23 28.23 -39.44
N GLY A 768 -6.82 29.23 -40.09
CA GLY A 768 -7.18 30.52 -39.51
C GLY A 768 -6.00 31.49 -39.39
N THR A 769 -6.17 32.56 -38.62
CA THR A 769 -5.12 33.56 -38.40
C THR A 769 -4.01 33.03 -37.50
N VAL A 770 -3.08 32.27 -38.08
CA VAL A 770 -1.95 31.64 -37.38
C VAL A 770 -0.61 32.27 -37.76
N THR A 771 0.31 32.37 -36.81
CA THR A 771 1.68 32.88 -36.99
C THR A 771 2.68 32.02 -36.23
N GLY A 772 3.98 32.21 -36.46
CA GLY A 772 5.03 31.51 -35.72
C GLY A 772 6.01 30.77 -36.64
N SER A 773 6.52 29.64 -36.17
CA SER A 773 7.58 28.91 -36.88
C SER A 773 7.38 27.39 -36.80
N VAL A 774 7.61 26.70 -37.91
CA VAL A 774 7.73 25.25 -38.02
C VAL A 774 9.15 24.95 -38.49
N THR A 775 10.00 24.47 -37.58
CA THR A 775 11.45 24.31 -37.84
C THR A 775 12.02 23.02 -37.29
N GLN A 776 13.10 22.48 -37.88
CA GLN A 776 13.80 21.30 -37.35
C GLN A 776 12.93 20.06 -37.14
N ASN A 777 11.74 19.98 -37.75
CA ASN A 777 10.87 18.81 -37.63
C ASN A 777 11.23 17.76 -38.68
N ILE A 778 10.96 16.50 -38.38
CA ILE A 778 11.00 15.37 -39.32
C ILE A 778 9.56 15.00 -39.65
N ILE A 779 9.12 15.32 -40.86
CA ILE A 779 7.74 15.16 -41.34
C ILE A 779 7.75 14.18 -42.51
N HIS A 780 7.41 12.92 -42.27
CA HIS A 780 7.60 11.90 -43.30
C HIS A 780 6.58 10.76 -43.31
N ASN A 781 6.45 10.08 -44.44
CA ASN A 781 5.58 8.91 -44.60
C ASN A 781 4.10 9.20 -44.24
N ASN A 782 3.62 10.43 -44.45
CA ASN A 782 2.20 10.75 -44.25
C ASN A 782 1.42 10.37 -45.51
N SER A 783 0.25 9.76 -45.32
CA SER A 783 -0.49 9.10 -46.40
C SER A 783 -1.16 10.07 -47.37
N ILE A 784 -1.27 11.36 -47.00
CA ILE A 784 -1.72 12.45 -47.87
C ILE A 784 -0.62 13.53 -47.96
N ASN A 785 -0.59 14.50 -47.04
CA ASN A 785 0.37 15.61 -47.11
C ASN A 785 1.31 15.63 -45.90
N GLY A 786 2.55 16.08 -46.11
CA GLY A 786 3.45 16.44 -45.02
C GLY A 786 2.94 17.67 -44.27
N VAL A 787 2.77 18.79 -44.97
CA VAL A 787 2.24 20.05 -44.45
C VAL A 787 1.06 20.54 -45.28
N THR A 788 -0.03 20.95 -44.64
CA THR A 788 -1.22 21.53 -45.28
C THR A 788 -1.55 22.90 -44.70
N ILE A 789 -1.69 23.91 -45.57
CA ILE A 789 -2.14 25.26 -45.23
C ILE A 789 -3.53 25.46 -45.85
N LEU A 790 -4.56 25.62 -45.01
CA LEU A 790 -5.95 25.58 -45.47
C LEU A 790 -6.54 26.92 -45.90
N ASP A 791 -6.00 28.05 -45.43
CA ASP A 791 -6.51 29.38 -45.78
C ASP A 791 -5.42 30.46 -45.86
N GLU A 792 -5.81 31.61 -46.42
CA GLU A 792 -4.95 32.77 -46.65
C GLU A 792 -4.31 33.30 -45.37
N ALA A 793 -5.05 33.28 -44.25
CA ALA A 793 -4.63 33.85 -42.98
C ALA A 793 -3.50 33.04 -42.31
N SER A 794 -3.25 31.82 -42.80
CA SER A 794 -2.23 30.90 -42.30
C SER A 794 -0.87 31.05 -42.97
N THR A 795 -0.74 31.88 -44.01
CA THR A 795 0.52 32.04 -44.79
C THR A 795 1.61 32.81 -44.06
N ALA A 796 1.33 33.38 -42.88
CA ALA A 796 2.27 34.14 -42.06
C ALA A 796 3.21 33.26 -41.18
N VAL A 797 3.12 31.94 -41.29
CA VAL A 797 3.96 30.98 -40.57
C VAL A 797 5.25 30.71 -41.37
N LEU A 798 6.40 30.70 -40.70
CA LEU A 798 7.68 30.35 -41.31
C LEU A 798 7.88 28.83 -41.29
N TYR A 799 8.06 28.19 -42.44
CA TYR A 799 8.30 26.74 -42.53
C TYR A 799 9.70 26.46 -43.06
N ASN A 800 10.74 26.50 -42.22
CA ASN A 800 12.14 26.35 -42.68
C ASN A 800 12.89 25.27 -41.91
N THR A 801 13.99 24.73 -42.44
CA THR A 801 14.90 23.79 -41.75
C THR A 801 14.24 22.47 -41.30
N ASN A 802 13.18 22.04 -41.98
CA ASN A 802 12.53 20.75 -41.72
C ASN A 802 13.03 19.67 -42.70
N GLN A 803 12.87 18.41 -42.30
CA GLN A 803 12.98 17.23 -43.17
C GLN A 803 11.57 16.82 -43.60
N ILE A 804 11.19 17.10 -44.83
CA ILE A 804 9.86 16.79 -45.39
C ILE A 804 10.05 15.79 -46.53
N CYS A 805 9.63 14.55 -46.35
CA CYS A 805 9.81 13.55 -47.40
C CYS A 805 8.93 12.31 -47.30
N LEU A 806 8.83 11.56 -48.39
CA LEU A 806 8.06 10.32 -48.47
C LEU A 806 6.56 10.53 -48.19
N ASN A 807 6.03 11.74 -48.40
CA ASN A 807 4.60 12.01 -48.29
C ASN A 807 3.92 11.74 -49.64
N THR A 808 2.72 11.16 -49.63
CA THR A 808 2.11 10.58 -50.84
C THR A 808 1.66 11.62 -51.88
N ALA A 809 0.99 12.69 -51.45
CA ALA A 809 0.40 13.69 -52.34
C ALA A 809 1.27 14.93 -52.46
N PHE A 810 1.51 15.62 -51.33
CA PHE A 810 2.40 16.77 -51.28
C PHE A 810 3.31 16.72 -50.06
N GLY A 811 4.57 17.13 -50.21
CA GLY A 811 5.40 17.52 -49.07
C GLY A 811 4.82 18.76 -48.40
N MET A 812 4.37 19.73 -49.20
CA MET A 812 3.61 20.90 -48.74
C MET A 812 2.53 21.33 -49.74
N GLU A 813 1.29 21.43 -49.27
CA GLU A 813 0.15 21.95 -50.02
C GLU A 813 -0.33 23.28 -49.41
N ASN A 814 -0.34 24.34 -50.21
CA ASN A 814 -0.86 25.64 -49.83
C ASN A 814 -2.14 25.97 -50.62
N LEU A 815 -3.27 25.93 -49.92
CA LEU A 815 -4.59 26.29 -50.46
C LEU A 815 -4.92 27.79 -50.31
N GLY A 816 -4.10 28.55 -49.57
CA GLY A 816 -4.17 30.01 -49.47
C GLY A 816 -3.88 30.70 -50.80
N ALA A 817 -4.26 31.97 -50.94
CA ALA A 817 -4.05 32.77 -52.15
C ALA A 817 -2.62 33.34 -52.27
N SER A 818 -1.95 33.58 -51.15
CA SER A 818 -0.56 34.07 -51.06
C SER A 818 0.47 32.94 -51.05
N THR A 819 1.69 33.27 -51.48
CA THR A 819 2.83 32.35 -51.45
C THR A 819 3.39 32.26 -50.03
N VAL A 820 3.66 31.04 -49.56
CA VAL A 820 4.33 30.78 -48.27
C VAL A 820 5.83 30.58 -48.47
N ASN A 821 6.66 31.13 -47.58
CA ASN A 821 8.10 30.85 -47.58
C ASN A 821 8.36 29.50 -46.90
N ALA A 822 8.84 28.54 -47.69
CA ALA A 822 9.29 27.23 -47.24
C ALA A 822 10.72 26.92 -47.71
N GLU A 823 11.57 27.93 -47.76
CA GLU A 823 12.97 27.78 -48.14
C GLU A 823 13.77 27.00 -47.07
N ASN A 824 14.91 26.42 -47.44
CA ASN A 824 15.80 25.69 -46.52
C ASN A 824 15.18 24.44 -45.87
N ASN A 825 14.16 23.84 -46.47
CA ASN A 825 13.73 22.48 -46.11
C ASN A 825 14.45 21.43 -46.96
N TRP A 826 14.60 20.23 -46.40
CA TRP A 826 14.96 19.05 -47.16
C TRP A 826 13.69 18.36 -47.67
N TRP A 827 13.60 18.15 -48.97
CA TRP A 827 12.40 17.65 -49.65
C TRP A 827 12.47 16.15 -49.99
N GLY A 828 13.45 15.43 -49.43
CA GLY A 828 13.70 14.02 -49.74
C GLY A 828 14.76 13.78 -50.80
N ASP A 829 15.11 14.80 -51.59
CA ASP A 829 16.15 14.72 -52.63
C ASP A 829 16.92 16.05 -52.75
N PRO A 830 18.25 16.03 -53.05
CA PRO A 830 19.04 17.26 -53.21
C PRO A 830 18.52 18.20 -54.29
N SER A 831 17.89 17.67 -55.36
CA SER A 831 17.33 18.47 -56.45
C SER A 831 16.10 19.29 -56.05
N GLY A 832 15.63 19.18 -54.81
CA GLY A 832 14.46 19.87 -54.29
C GLY A 832 13.15 19.17 -54.65
N PRO A 833 12.01 19.81 -54.34
CA PRO A 833 10.70 19.23 -54.55
C PRO A 833 10.35 19.18 -56.02
N THR A 834 9.49 18.24 -56.40
CA THR A 834 8.91 18.19 -57.75
C THR A 834 7.93 19.35 -57.92
N HIS A 835 8.14 20.24 -58.90
CA HIS A 835 7.28 21.40 -59.15
C HIS A 835 7.37 21.89 -60.60
N ALA A 836 6.38 22.63 -61.09
CA ALA A 836 6.38 23.17 -62.46
C ALA A 836 7.59 24.08 -62.77
N THR A 837 8.05 24.85 -61.78
CA THR A 837 9.27 25.69 -61.89
C THR A 837 10.56 24.94 -61.58
N ASN A 838 10.48 23.68 -61.11
CA ASN A 838 11.62 22.79 -60.87
C ASN A 838 11.36 21.39 -61.48
N PRO A 839 11.31 21.28 -62.82
CA PRO A 839 10.89 20.05 -63.50
C PRO A 839 11.86 18.87 -63.36
N THR A 840 13.07 19.12 -62.83
CA THR A 840 14.08 18.09 -62.53
C THR A 840 14.13 17.70 -61.06
N GLY A 841 13.37 18.39 -60.20
CA GLY A 841 13.23 18.05 -58.79
C GLY A 841 12.64 16.65 -58.64
N SER A 842 13.23 15.85 -57.75
CA SER A 842 12.83 14.45 -57.49
C SER A 842 12.35 14.23 -56.05
N GLY A 843 12.32 15.28 -55.22
CA GLY A 843 11.74 15.25 -53.88
C GLY A 843 10.21 15.32 -53.90
N ASP A 844 9.61 15.32 -52.70
CA ASP A 844 8.17 15.43 -52.49
C ASP A 844 7.56 16.61 -53.27
N VAL A 845 6.37 16.43 -53.81
CA VAL A 845 5.69 17.44 -54.62
C VAL A 845 5.28 18.64 -53.74
N VAL A 846 5.37 19.87 -54.26
CA VAL A 846 4.80 21.07 -53.63
C VAL A 846 3.80 21.76 -54.54
N SER A 847 2.83 22.48 -53.99
CA SER A 847 1.84 23.26 -54.77
C SER A 847 2.40 24.60 -55.28
N ASP A 848 1.78 25.20 -56.31
CA ASP A 848 2.19 26.45 -56.98
C ASP A 848 2.47 27.66 -56.08
N ARG A 849 1.91 27.68 -54.86
CA ARG A 849 2.04 28.79 -53.90
C ARG A 849 2.99 28.49 -52.75
N VAL A 850 3.95 27.60 -52.97
CA VAL A 850 5.04 27.31 -52.03
C VAL A 850 6.33 27.85 -52.64
N ASP A 851 6.99 28.77 -51.94
CA ASP A 851 8.33 29.21 -52.28
C ASP A 851 9.33 28.22 -51.70
N PHE A 852 10.16 27.64 -52.55
CA PHE A 852 11.11 26.58 -52.19
C PHE A 852 12.45 26.81 -52.90
N MET A 853 13.51 26.25 -52.33
CA MET A 853 14.82 26.18 -52.98
C MET A 853 15.27 24.72 -53.08
N PRO A 854 15.87 24.29 -54.21
CA PRO A 854 16.70 23.08 -54.26
C PRO A 854 17.78 23.16 -53.17
N PHE A 855 18.20 22.00 -52.64
CA PHE A 855 19.12 21.98 -51.50
C PHE A 855 20.57 22.24 -51.96
N ASP A 856 20.92 23.52 -52.13
CA ASP A 856 22.25 23.97 -52.55
C ASP A 856 23.17 24.21 -51.35
N ASN A 857 23.90 23.18 -50.91
CA ASN A 857 25.16 23.27 -50.14
C ASN A 857 25.29 24.41 -49.09
N ILE A 858 24.38 24.47 -48.12
CA ILE A 858 24.59 25.19 -46.85
C ILE A 858 24.95 24.13 -45.78
N GLY A 859 26.06 24.36 -45.07
CA GLY A 859 26.79 23.37 -44.27
C GLY A 859 25.96 22.47 -43.33
N THR A 860 26.11 21.16 -43.54
CA THR A 860 26.10 20.05 -42.57
C THR A 860 25.08 20.10 -41.41
N SER A 861 23.92 19.43 -41.58
CA SER A 861 23.34 18.52 -40.55
C SER A 861 22.07 17.76 -40.98
N ILE A 862 21.52 17.97 -42.19
CA ILE A 862 20.27 17.30 -42.59
C ILE A 862 20.59 16.02 -43.39
N GLY A 863 20.45 14.86 -42.74
CA GLY A 863 20.69 13.54 -43.34
C GLY A 863 19.59 13.10 -44.32
N PRO A 864 19.79 12.00 -45.07
CA PRO A 864 18.73 11.41 -45.88
C PRO A 864 17.52 11.06 -45.01
N CYS A 865 16.34 11.00 -45.61
CA CYS A 865 15.11 10.64 -44.90
C CYS A 865 15.32 9.42 -44.02
N PRO A 866 14.90 9.45 -42.74
CA PRO A 866 15.02 8.29 -41.90
C PRO A 866 14.31 7.12 -42.58
N ALA A 867 15.06 6.07 -42.93
CA ALA A 867 14.46 4.75 -42.99
C ALA A 867 13.82 4.53 -41.61
N PRO A 868 12.61 3.96 -41.50
CA PRO A 868 11.99 3.72 -40.20
C PRO A 868 12.90 2.79 -39.39
N LEU A 869 13.76 3.36 -38.54
CA LEU A 869 14.67 2.64 -37.68
C LEU A 869 13.92 2.31 -36.41
N LYS A 870 13.75 1.01 -36.16
CA LYS A 870 13.20 0.52 -34.92
C LYS A 870 14.35 -0.15 -34.14
N PRO A 871 14.48 0.09 -32.84
CA PRO A 871 15.51 -0.54 -32.00
C PRO A 871 15.52 -2.06 -32.13
N ILE A 872 16.71 -2.68 -32.12
CA ILE A 872 16.84 -4.14 -32.24
C ILE A 872 16.20 -4.80 -31.02
N VAL A 873 15.24 -5.68 -31.21
CA VAL A 873 14.56 -6.43 -30.12
C VAL A 873 15.24 -7.77 -29.88
N PHE A 874 15.72 -8.42 -30.95
CA PHE A 874 16.42 -9.70 -30.90
C PHE A 874 17.76 -9.60 -31.62
N LEU A 875 18.83 -9.87 -30.87
CA LEU A 875 20.20 -9.95 -31.37
C LEU A 875 20.74 -11.36 -31.10
N ALA A 876 20.92 -12.17 -32.14
CA ALA A 876 21.46 -13.53 -31.99
C ALA A 876 22.77 -13.77 -32.73
N ASN A 877 23.74 -14.43 -32.09
CA ASN A 877 24.98 -14.78 -32.78
C ASN A 877 24.81 -15.92 -33.80
N GLU A 878 24.01 -16.95 -33.49
CA GLU A 878 23.83 -18.10 -34.40
C GLU A 878 22.49 -18.08 -35.14
N GLN A 879 21.39 -17.91 -34.41
CA GLN A 879 20.06 -18.09 -35.01
C GLN A 879 18.93 -17.45 -34.20
N VAL A 880 17.95 -16.89 -34.90
CA VAL A 880 16.61 -16.58 -34.38
C VAL A 880 15.58 -17.49 -35.04
N THR A 881 14.76 -18.19 -34.24
CA THR A 881 13.65 -19.03 -34.72
C THR A 881 12.34 -18.59 -34.09
N ILE A 882 11.33 -18.32 -34.91
CA ILE A 882 10.00 -17.90 -34.46
C ILE A 882 8.97 -18.87 -35.03
N ALA A 883 8.25 -19.59 -34.16
CA ALA A 883 7.24 -20.56 -34.59
C ALA A 883 5.88 -19.91 -34.90
N ARG A 884 5.10 -19.55 -33.87
CA ARG A 884 3.77 -18.93 -34.01
C ARG A 884 3.49 -17.86 -32.97
N SER A 885 4.19 -16.75 -32.97
CA SER A 885 4.00 -15.68 -31.97
C SER A 885 2.84 -14.75 -32.34
N LYS A 886 2.00 -14.35 -31.38
CA LYS A 886 1.01 -13.29 -31.60
C LYS A 886 1.69 -11.93 -31.47
N HIS A 887 1.35 -10.99 -32.34
CA HIS A 887 1.91 -9.63 -32.35
C HIS A 887 0.79 -8.62 -32.35
N SER A 888 0.92 -7.54 -31.59
CA SER A 888 -0.08 -6.45 -31.52
C SER A 888 0.43 -5.08 -31.96
N ALA A 889 1.69 -4.99 -32.44
CA ALA A 889 2.44 -3.74 -32.67
C ALA A 889 2.62 -2.86 -31.39
N SER A 890 3.66 -2.05 -31.20
CA SER A 890 4.89 -1.79 -31.98
C SER A 890 5.94 -2.90 -31.84
N GLN A 891 6.80 -3.08 -32.85
CA GLN A 891 7.90 -4.05 -32.80
C GLN A 891 9.19 -3.43 -33.35
N GLY A 892 10.34 -4.03 -33.04
CA GLY A 892 11.66 -3.53 -33.39
C GLY A 892 12.41 -4.41 -34.39
N ASP A 893 13.69 -4.15 -34.60
CA ASP A 893 14.50 -4.85 -35.59
C ASP A 893 14.98 -6.23 -35.07
N ILE A 894 15.14 -7.21 -35.96
CA ILE A 894 15.78 -8.50 -35.63
C ILE A 894 17.12 -8.56 -36.36
N HIS A 895 18.18 -8.79 -35.60
CA HIS A 895 19.50 -9.08 -36.15
C HIS A 895 19.97 -10.48 -35.77
N SER A 896 20.52 -11.21 -36.74
CA SER A 896 21.33 -12.39 -36.46
C SER A 896 22.62 -12.40 -37.24
N ASN A 897 23.75 -12.73 -36.60
CA ASN A 897 24.99 -12.99 -37.34
C ASN A 897 24.93 -14.30 -38.15
N GLY A 898 23.96 -15.17 -37.84
CA GLY A 898 23.63 -16.36 -38.62
C GLY A 898 22.24 -16.24 -39.27
N GLY A 899 21.33 -17.19 -39.01
CA GLY A 899 20.06 -17.30 -39.74
C GLY A 899 18.83 -16.77 -38.99
N ILE A 900 17.80 -16.34 -39.73
CA ILE A 900 16.46 -16.00 -39.19
C ILE A 900 15.42 -16.93 -39.83
N TYR A 901 14.60 -17.58 -39.02
CA TYR A 901 13.63 -18.58 -39.48
C TYR A 901 12.26 -18.37 -38.84
N PHE A 902 11.24 -18.09 -39.66
CA PHE A 902 9.84 -18.08 -39.24
C PHE A 902 9.13 -19.37 -39.68
N GLN A 903 8.52 -20.13 -38.75
CA GLN A 903 7.98 -21.48 -38.93
C GLN A 903 6.45 -21.56 -38.78
N ARG A 904 5.68 -21.26 -39.85
CA ARG A 904 4.22 -21.48 -40.05
C ARG A 904 3.28 -21.20 -38.84
N GLY A 905 2.57 -20.05 -38.91
CA GLY A 905 1.30 -19.74 -38.21
C GLY A 905 1.31 -18.41 -37.43
N ASP A 906 0.20 -17.66 -37.49
CA ASP A 906 0.05 -16.20 -37.32
C ASP A 906 0.88 -15.49 -36.25
N PRO A 907 1.56 -14.42 -36.69
CA PRO A 907 0.96 -13.10 -36.91
C PRO A 907 0.86 -12.73 -38.41
N ASN A 908 -0.21 -12.04 -38.79
CA ASN A 908 -0.44 -11.57 -40.16
C ASN A 908 0.65 -10.61 -40.66
N THR A 909 1.35 -9.90 -39.76
CA THR A 909 2.42 -8.94 -40.05
C THR A 909 3.41 -8.83 -38.86
N TYR A 910 4.71 -8.96 -39.11
CA TYR A 910 5.81 -8.56 -38.22
C TYR A 910 6.24 -7.14 -38.56
N TYR A 911 6.40 -6.25 -37.57
CA TYR A 911 6.63 -4.83 -37.81
C TYR A 911 8.07 -4.40 -37.47
N GLY A 912 9.04 -4.65 -38.34
CA GLY A 912 10.44 -4.26 -38.13
C GLY A 912 11.38 -4.81 -39.19
N ASN A 913 12.62 -4.33 -39.23
CA ASN A 913 13.60 -4.77 -40.21
C ASN A 913 14.22 -6.11 -39.79
N LEU A 914 14.60 -6.93 -40.79
CA LEU A 914 15.30 -8.19 -40.59
C LEU A 914 16.69 -8.12 -41.20
N THR A 915 17.72 -8.36 -40.39
CA THR A 915 19.11 -8.42 -40.85
C THR A 915 19.74 -9.75 -40.44
N ALA A 916 20.26 -10.51 -41.40
CA ALA A 916 20.86 -11.82 -41.14
C ALA A 916 22.18 -12.00 -41.90
N GLY A 917 23.27 -12.37 -41.22
CA GLY A 917 24.52 -12.75 -41.88
C GLY A 917 24.36 -14.02 -42.74
N GLY A 918 23.43 -14.90 -42.36
CA GLY A 918 23.05 -16.13 -43.05
C GLY A 918 21.73 -16.01 -43.84
N ALA A 919 21.01 -17.12 -43.95
CA ALA A 919 19.75 -17.17 -44.70
C ALA A 919 18.56 -16.66 -43.86
N ILE A 920 17.62 -15.97 -44.51
CA ILE A 920 16.29 -15.69 -43.96
C ILE A 920 15.29 -16.65 -44.61
N LYS A 921 14.51 -17.38 -43.81
CA LYS A 921 13.40 -18.20 -44.32
C LYS A 921 12.10 -17.80 -43.63
N ILE A 922 11.08 -17.52 -44.43
CA ILE A 922 9.75 -17.13 -43.96
C ILE A 922 8.73 -18.09 -44.55
N ASP A 923 8.08 -18.86 -43.68
CA ASP A 923 7.07 -19.82 -44.08
C ASP A 923 5.65 -19.21 -44.16
N LYS A 924 4.73 -19.93 -44.81
CA LYS A 924 3.41 -19.46 -45.30
C LYS A 924 2.66 -18.53 -44.34
N GLU A 925 2.01 -17.51 -44.93
CA GLU A 925 1.03 -16.60 -44.30
C GLU A 925 1.60 -15.43 -43.47
N ILE A 926 2.93 -15.29 -43.40
CA ILE A 926 3.60 -14.20 -42.66
C ILE A 926 3.94 -13.02 -43.57
N LYS A 927 3.61 -11.79 -43.16
CA LYS A 927 4.11 -10.55 -43.78
C LYS A 927 5.19 -9.92 -42.91
N ILE A 928 6.22 -9.36 -43.51
CA ILE A 928 7.19 -8.49 -42.83
C ILE A 928 6.95 -7.06 -43.32
N ASP A 929 6.60 -6.19 -42.40
CA ASP A 929 6.46 -4.75 -42.60
C ASP A 929 7.75 -4.04 -42.14
N GLY A 930 8.72 -4.07 -43.03
CA GLY A 930 10.10 -3.63 -42.84
C GLY A 930 11.01 -4.17 -43.95
N ASP A 931 12.26 -3.71 -43.98
CA ASP A 931 13.27 -4.18 -44.91
C ASP A 931 13.84 -5.54 -44.46
N ALA A 932 14.28 -6.36 -45.40
CA ALA A 932 14.94 -7.64 -45.13
C ALA A 932 16.25 -7.76 -45.90
N THR A 933 17.36 -7.78 -45.18
CA THR A 933 18.72 -7.95 -45.72
C THR A 933 19.34 -9.24 -45.21
N ALA A 934 19.80 -10.09 -46.13
CA ALA A 934 20.45 -11.35 -45.81
C ALA A 934 21.78 -11.50 -46.56
N GLY A 935 22.83 -11.95 -45.86
CA GLY A 935 24.06 -12.44 -46.49
C GLY A 935 23.87 -13.79 -47.20
N GLY A 936 22.82 -14.53 -46.84
CA GLY A 936 22.37 -15.73 -47.52
C GLY A 936 21.14 -15.54 -48.40
N LYS A 937 20.56 -16.66 -48.84
CA LYS A 937 19.33 -16.68 -49.64
C LYS A 937 18.11 -16.34 -48.76
N ILE A 938 17.28 -15.39 -49.21
CA ILE A 938 15.95 -15.14 -48.64
C ILE A 938 14.93 -16.07 -49.32
N THR A 939 14.33 -16.98 -48.54
CA THR A 939 13.32 -17.94 -49.01
C THR A 939 11.95 -17.62 -48.44
N LEU A 940 10.96 -17.40 -49.30
CA LEU A 940 9.55 -17.21 -48.93
C LEU A 940 8.76 -18.43 -49.43
N SER A 941 7.91 -19.03 -48.59
CA SER A 941 6.99 -20.12 -49.01
C SER A 941 5.52 -19.71 -48.86
N GLY A 942 4.66 -20.28 -49.72
CA GLY A 942 3.23 -19.96 -49.74
C GLY A 942 2.95 -18.48 -50.03
N ASN A 943 2.11 -17.85 -49.20
CA ASN A 943 1.71 -16.44 -49.33
C ASN A 943 2.58 -15.45 -48.51
N ALA A 944 3.76 -15.89 -48.03
CA ALA A 944 4.63 -15.01 -47.26
C ALA A 944 5.11 -13.80 -48.10
N LYS A 945 5.19 -12.62 -47.48
CA LYS A 945 5.60 -11.37 -48.15
C LYS A 945 6.54 -10.54 -47.28
N ILE A 946 7.43 -9.80 -47.93
CA ILE A 946 8.15 -8.68 -47.33
C ILE A 946 7.60 -7.43 -48.02
N LEU A 947 7.12 -6.46 -47.24
CA LEU A 947 6.51 -5.23 -47.74
C LEU A 947 7.56 -4.16 -48.04
N GLY A 948 8.69 -4.17 -47.32
CA GLY A 948 9.86 -3.33 -47.59
C GLY A 948 10.83 -3.92 -48.62
N THR A 949 12.05 -3.39 -48.63
CA THR A 949 13.14 -3.76 -49.53
C THR A 949 13.66 -5.16 -49.21
N LYS A 950 13.84 -5.98 -50.26
CA LYS A 950 14.41 -7.33 -50.15
C LYS A 950 15.82 -7.37 -50.74
N THR A 951 16.83 -7.50 -49.88
CA THR A 951 18.24 -7.60 -50.27
C THR A 951 18.79 -8.97 -49.91
N GLN A 952 19.13 -9.77 -50.91
CA GLN A 952 19.67 -11.13 -50.73
C GLN A 952 21.13 -11.18 -51.19
N TYR A 953 21.95 -11.99 -50.53
CA TYR A 953 23.41 -12.01 -50.72
C TYR A 953 24.06 -10.63 -50.54
N GLY A 954 23.48 -9.78 -49.68
CA GLY A 954 24.00 -8.46 -49.34
C GLY A 954 25.12 -8.54 -48.31
N SER A 955 25.91 -7.47 -48.19
CA SER A 955 26.87 -7.35 -47.09
C SER A 955 26.11 -7.06 -45.79
N VAL A 956 26.25 -7.93 -44.80
CA VAL A 956 25.66 -7.75 -43.46
C VAL A 956 26.79 -7.73 -42.44
N THR A 957 26.95 -6.63 -41.72
CA THR A 957 27.94 -6.50 -40.66
C THR A 957 27.51 -7.36 -39.46
N ALA A 958 28.41 -8.21 -38.97
CA ALA A 958 28.16 -8.97 -37.75
C ALA A 958 28.18 -8.04 -36.52
N ILE A 959 27.20 -8.18 -35.64
CA ILE A 959 27.08 -7.43 -34.39
C ILE A 959 27.57 -8.31 -33.24
N ALA A 960 28.61 -7.89 -32.53
CA ALA A 960 29.14 -8.63 -31.39
C ALA A 960 28.13 -8.67 -30.23
N LEU A 961 28.00 -9.84 -29.58
CA LEU A 961 27.24 -9.94 -28.32
C LEU A 961 28.04 -9.35 -27.15
N PRO A 962 27.37 -8.90 -26.07
CA PRO A 962 28.05 -8.41 -24.87
C PRO A 962 29.03 -9.42 -24.29
N SER A 963 30.24 -8.97 -23.96
CA SER A 963 31.19 -9.76 -23.17
C SER A 963 30.88 -9.58 -21.67
N LEU A 964 30.46 -10.65 -21.01
CA LEU A 964 30.05 -10.64 -19.61
C LEU A 964 31.09 -11.33 -18.72
N SER A 965 31.49 -10.68 -17.62
CA SER A 965 32.45 -11.21 -16.65
C SER A 965 32.11 -10.74 -15.24
N TYR A 966 31.64 -11.67 -14.40
CA TYR A 966 31.33 -11.42 -12.98
C TYR A 966 31.40 -12.73 -12.18
N SER A 967 31.57 -12.62 -10.86
CA SER A 967 31.60 -13.76 -9.93
C SER A 967 30.48 -13.66 -8.91
N ALA A 968 29.91 -14.80 -8.51
CA ALA A 968 28.91 -14.88 -7.46
C ALA A 968 29.40 -15.72 -6.27
N GLY A 969 28.93 -15.38 -5.07
CA GLY A 969 29.20 -16.11 -3.82
C GLY A 969 28.41 -15.50 -2.66
N GLY A 970 28.08 -16.30 -1.64
CA GLY A 970 27.29 -15.84 -0.49
C GLY A 970 26.35 -16.92 0.04
N SER A 971 25.36 -16.51 0.83
CA SER A 971 24.35 -17.43 1.37
C SER A 971 23.35 -17.84 0.29
N ASN A 972 22.72 -19.01 0.49
CA ASN A 972 21.54 -19.39 -0.29
C ASN A 972 20.32 -18.58 0.18
N VAL A 973 19.45 -18.22 -0.75
CA VAL A 973 18.16 -17.60 -0.47
C VAL A 973 17.06 -18.55 -0.92
N THR A 974 16.10 -18.83 -0.06
CA THR A 974 14.94 -19.64 -0.39
C THR A 974 13.67 -18.92 0.04
N VAL A 975 12.85 -18.55 -0.94
CA VAL A 975 11.51 -18.01 -0.69
C VAL A 975 10.58 -19.18 -0.48
N ALA A 976 10.00 -19.28 0.72
CA ALA A 976 9.03 -20.32 1.03
C ALA A 976 7.71 -20.08 0.28
N LYS A 977 6.92 -21.16 0.12
CA LYS A 977 5.62 -21.14 -0.56
C LYS A 977 4.72 -20.01 -0.05
N LYS A 978 4.18 -19.20 -0.97
CA LYS A 978 3.30 -18.04 -0.70
C LYS A 978 3.87 -17.00 0.28
N LYS A 979 5.19 -16.96 0.45
CA LYS A 979 5.86 -15.94 1.28
C LYS A 979 6.56 -14.92 0.41
N THR A 980 6.80 -13.75 1.00
CA THR A 980 7.52 -12.65 0.38
C THR A 980 8.87 -12.49 1.05
N VAL A 981 9.94 -12.38 0.26
CA VAL A 981 11.30 -12.10 0.75
C VAL A 981 11.87 -10.95 -0.06
N SER A 982 12.46 -9.97 0.63
CA SER A 982 13.25 -8.91 0.00
C SER A 982 14.74 -9.20 0.21
N ILE A 983 15.54 -9.05 -0.84
CA ILE A 983 17.00 -9.13 -0.75
C ILE A 983 17.64 -7.80 -1.17
N ALA A 984 18.74 -7.44 -0.53
CA ALA A 984 19.48 -6.23 -0.84
C ALA A 984 20.48 -6.49 -2.00
N PRO A 985 20.90 -5.46 -2.75
CA PRO A 985 21.96 -5.59 -3.76
C PRO A 985 23.23 -6.19 -3.13
N GLY A 986 23.80 -7.20 -3.80
CA GLY A 986 24.89 -7.98 -3.23
C GLY A 986 25.13 -9.29 -3.96
N SER A 987 25.98 -10.14 -3.38
CA SER A 987 26.28 -11.45 -3.95
C SER A 987 25.64 -12.57 -3.15
N TYR A 988 25.08 -13.54 -3.89
CA TYR A 988 24.37 -14.68 -3.34
C TYR A 988 24.79 -15.94 -4.08
N ASN A 989 24.67 -17.08 -3.40
CA ASN A 989 24.83 -18.37 -4.05
C ASN A 989 23.55 -18.75 -4.80
N ASN A 990 22.80 -19.76 -4.36
CA ASN A 990 21.59 -20.19 -5.05
C ASN A 990 20.37 -19.42 -4.53
N VAL A 991 19.59 -18.81 -5.43
CA VAL A 991 18.32 -18.15 -5.12
C VAL A 991 17.18 -18.98 -5.68
N ILE A 992 16.34 -19.51 -4.80
CA ILE A 992 15.21 -20.38 -5.14
C ILE A 992 13.90 -19.75 -4.67
N VAL A 993 12.93 -19.62 -5.58
CA VAL A 993 11.56 -19.19 -5.26
C VAL A 993 10.62 -20.38 -5.41
N ASN A 994 9.94 -20.78 -4.33
CA ASN A 994 8.99 -21.90 -4.36
C ASN A 994 7.54 -21.39 -4.53
N ASP A 995 6.70 -22.21 -5.17
CA ASP A 995 5.23 -22.10 -5.38
C ASP A 995 4.53 -20.87 -4.76
N GLY A 996 4.06 -19.96 -5.62
CA GLY A 996 3.40 -18.72 -5.24
C GLY A 996 4.28 -17.73 -4.43
N GLY A 997 5.58 -17.96 -4.34
CA GLY A 997 6.53 -17.12 -3.60
C GLY A 997 6.80 -15.79 -4.32
N THR A 998 7.10 -14.75 -3.56
CA THR A 998 7.48 -13.43 -4.07
C THR A 998 8.89 -13.05 -3.65
N LEU A 999 9.78 -12.79 -4.61
CA LEU A 999 11.12 -12.25 -4.34
C LEU A 999 11.18 -10.78 -4.77
N LYS A 1000 11.57 -9.89 -3.85
CA LYS A 1000 11.70 -8.45 -4.09
C LYS A 1000 13.16 -8.03 -4.20
N PHE A 1001 13.45 -7.27 -5.25
CA PHE A 1001 14.70 -6.58 -5.51
C PHE A 1001 14.47 -5.07 -5.43
N VAL A 1002 15.46 -4.34 -4.92
CA VAL A 1002 15.56 -2.88 -5.04
C VAL A 1002 16.70 -2.51 -5.99
N ALA A 1003 16.70 -1.29 -6.51
CA ALA A 1003 17.73 -0.72 -7.40
C ALA A 1003 19.16 -1.09 -6.97
N GLY A 1004 19.95 -1.61 -7.90
CA GLY A 1004 21.31 -2.08 -7.67
C GLY A 1004 21.66 -3.37 -8.40
N THR A 1005 22.91 -3.83 -8.20
CA THR A 1005 23.45 -5.03 -8.87
C THR A 1005 23.48 -6.23 -7.94
N TYR A 1006 23.04 -7.38 -8.46
CA TYR A 1006 22.98 -8.65 -7.76
C TYR A 1006 23.83 -9.68 -8.50
N ASN A 1007 24.83 -10.27 -7.85
CA ASN A 1007 25.67 -11.31 -8.43
C ASN A 1007 25.26 -12.68 -7.87
N LEU A 1008 24.54 -13.47 -8.64
CA LEU A 1008 23.88 -14.72 -8.22
C LEU A 1008 24.57 -15.93 -8.86
N ASN A 1009 24.76 -17.01 -8.10
CA ASN A 1009 25.21 -18.27 -8.70
C ASN A 1009 24.10 -18.88 -9.57
N SER A 1010 22.88 -18.93 -9.04
CA SER A 1010 21.67 -19.29 -9.79
C SER A 1010 20.44 -18.50 -9.33
N LEU A 1011 19.50 -18.32 -10.26
CA LEU A 1011 18.14 -17.84 -10.00
C LEU A 1011 17.14 -18.83 -10.64
N GLU A 1012 16.38 -19.50 -9.78
CA GLU A 1012 15.47 -20.57 -10.18
C GLU A 1012 14.12 -20.41 -9.46
N THR A 1013 13.03 -20.37 -10.22
CA THR A 1013 11.67 -20.51 -9.66
C THR A 1013 11.18 -21.96 -9.82
N LYS A 1014 10.35 -22.42 -8.88
CA LYS A 1014 9.77 -23.77 -8.86
C LYS A 1014 8.27 -23.69 -8.84
N ASP A 1015 7.63 -24.59 -9.60
CA ASP A 1015 6.17 -24.68 -9.73
C ASP A 1015 5.57 -23.36 -10.26
N ASP A 1016 4.30 -23.05 -9.96
CA ASP A 1016 3.54 -22.02 -10.68
C ASP A 1016 3.34 -20.74 -9.82
N GLU A 1017 2.79 -19.69 -10.42
CA GLU A 1017 2.37 -18.41 -9.79
C GLU A 1017 3.46 -17.60 -9.04
N ASN A 1018 4.74 -17.84 -9.30
CA ASN A 1018 5.83 -17.11 -8.64
C ASN A 1018 5.94 -15.65 -9.10
N LYS A 1019 6.38 -14.75 -8.20
CA LYS A 1019 6.55 -13.33 -8.51
C LYS A 1019 7.98 -12.84 -8.28
N LEU A 1020 8.54 -12.14 -9.26
CA LEU A 1020 9.78 -11.37 -9.11
C LEU A 1020 9.43 -9.88 -9.17
N TYR A 1021 9.64 -9.17 -8.07
CA TYR A 1021 9.27 -7.76 -7.92
C TYR A 1021 10.53 -6.90 -7.93
N PHE A 1022 10.58 -5.89 -8.79
CA PHE A 1022 11.72 -5.01 -9.00
C PHE A 1022 11.32 -3.57 -8.69
N ASP A 1023 11.85 -3.02 -7.60
CA ASP A 1023 11.75 -1.60 -7.29
C ASP A 1023 12.92 -0.86 -7.94
N VAL A 1024 12.64 -0.16 -9.04
CA VAL A 1024 13.58 0.62 -9.84
C VAL A 1024 13.55 2.11 -9.49
N THR A 1025 12.86 2.51 -8.40
CA THR A 1025 12.70 3.91 -7.97
C THR A 1025 14.04 4.68 -7.89
N ASN A 1026 15.10 3.99 -7.48
CA ASN A 1026 16.43 4.56 -7.27
C ASN A 1026 17.48 4.13 -8.32
N GLY A 1027 17.04 3.69 -9.50
CA GLY A 1027 17.90 3.27 -10.60
C GLY A 1027 17.69 1.81 -11.01
N PRO A 1028 18.50 1.31 -11.97
CA PRO A 1028 18.27 0.00 -12.56
C PRO A 1028 18.54 -1.15 -11.60
N VAL A 1029 17.85 -2.27 -11.80
CA VAL A 1029 18.15 -3.55 -11.19
C VAL A 1029 18.88 -4.44 -12.19
N ILE A 1030 20.11 -4.84 -11.84
CA ILE A 1030 20.95 -5.69 -12.69
C ILE A 1030 21.18 -7.02 -12.00
N LEU A 1031 20.68 -8.11 -12.58
CA LEU A 1031 20.92 -9.47 -12.12
C LEU A 1031 22.01 -10.14 -12.96
N ASN A 1032 23.18 -10.32 -12.37
CA ASN A 1032 24.31 -11.03 -12.95
C ASN A 1032 24.30 -12.50 -12.49
N ILE A 1033 23.85 -13.39 -13.36
CA ILE A 1033 23.65 -14.81 -13.05
C ILE A 1033 24.79 -15.63 -13.66
N VAL A 1034 25.52 -16.37 -12.83
CA VAL A 1034 26.72 -17.10 -13.25
C VAL A 1034 26.34 -18.38 -13.99
N ASN A 1035 25.61 -19.30 -13.35
CA ASN A 1035 25.44 -20.67 -13.83
C ASN A 1035 24.05 -21.00 -14.39
N ASN A 1036 22.99 -20.84 -13.61
CA ASN A 1036 21.64 -21.27 -14.01
C ASN A 1036 20.64 -20.12 -13.88
N PHE A 1037 19.95 -19.79 -14.98
CA PHE A 1037 18.80 -18.89 -14.97
C PHE A 1037 17.58 -19.62 -15.55
N ARG A 1038 16.57 -19.87 -14.69
CA ARG A 1038 15.37 -20.60 -15.08
C ARG A 1038 14.13 -20.03 -14.40
N LEU A 1039 13.15 -19.64 -15.21
CA LEU A 1039 11.80 -19.34 -14.76
C LEU A 1039 10.90 -20.54 -15.08
N SER A 1040 10.14 -20.99 -14.08
CA SER A 1040 9.10 -22.02 -14.17
C SER A 1040 7.86 -21.48 -14.88
N GLU A 1041 6.72 -22.19 -14.81
CA GLU A 1041 5.48 -21.76 -15.47
C GLU A 1041 4.78 -20.66 -14.64
N GLU A 1042 3.96 -19.83 -15.30
CA GLU A 1042 3.15 -18.77 -14.67
C GLU A 1042 3.92 -17.76 -13.80
N VAL A 1043 5.18 -17.48 -14.15
CA VAL A 1043 5.99 -16.49 -13.42
C VAL A 1043 5.60 -15.08 -13.83
N LYS A 1044 5.39 -14.19 -12.86
CA LYS A 1044 5.10 -12.78 -13.08
C LYS A 1044 6.24 -11.88 -12.61
N VAL A 1045 6.87 -11.17 -13.54
CA VAL A 1045 7.76 -10.04 -13.24
C VAL A 1045 6.91 -8.78 -13.04
N VAL A 1046 7.16 -8.07 -11.96
CA VAL A 1046 6.49 -6.81 -11.60
C VAL A 1046 7.58 -5.76 -11.39
N ILE A 1047 7.49 -4.63 -12.08
CA ILE A 1047 8.43 -3.51 -11.92
C ILE A 1047 7.67 -2.33 -11.32
N PHE A 1048 8.28 -1.65 -10.37
CA PHE A 1048 7.75 -0.51 -9.65
C PHE A 1048 8.76 0.65 -9.65
N PRO A 1049 8.33 1.91 -9.81
CA PRO A 1049 6.95 2.33 -10.07
C PRO A 1049 6.54 2.18 -11.54
N ASP A 1050 7.52 2.01 -12.43
CA ASP A 1050 7.38 2.19 -13.88
C ASP A 1050 6.56 1.11 -14.61
N GLY A 1051 6.13 0.04 -13.93
CA GLY A 1051 5.33 -1.01 -14.56
C GLY A 1051 6.02 -1.67 -15.78
N GLU A 1052 5.28 -1.88 -16.86
CA GLU A 1052 5.87 -2.44 -18.09
C GLU A 1052 6.94 -1.54 -18.73
N ASP A 1053 6.78 -0.22 -18.57
CA ASP A 1053 7.70 0.81 -19.09
C ASP A 1053 8.96 0.93 -18.24
N GLY A 1054 9.12 0.16 -17.16
CA GLY A 1054 10.37 0.02 -16.44
C GLY A 1054 11.25 -1.12 -16.95
N SER A 1055 10.82 -1.82 -18.01
CA SER A 1055 11.53 -2.98 -18.53
C SER A 1055 12.97 -2.67 -18.97
N GLU A 1056 13.28 -1.46 -19.44
CA GLU A 1056 14.65 -1.04 -19.73
C GLU A 1056 15.56 -0.96 -18.50
N LYS A 1057 14.98 -0.77 -17.31
CA LYS A 1057 15.70 -0.62 -16.05
C LYS A 1057 15.96 -1.95 -15.35
N VAL A 1058 15.48 -3.07 -15.90
CA VAL A 1058 15.73 -4.41 -15.37
C VAL A 1058 16.55 -5.20 -16.38
N THR A 1059 17.74 -5.66 -15.97
CA THR A 1059 18.64 -6.45 -16.84
C THR A 1059 19.01 -7.79 -16.21
N PHE A 1060 18.84 -8.87 -16.96
CA PHE A 1060 19.27 -10.23 -16.64
C PHE A 1060 20.49 -10.58 -17.50
N ASN A 1061 21.67 -10.59 -16.89
CA ASN A 1061 22.90 -11.05 -17.50
C ASN A 1061 23.13 -12.52 -17.14
N THR A 1062 23.53 -13.34 -18.11
CA THR A 1062 23.93 -14.74 -17.86
C THR A 1062 25.31 -15.02 -18.46
N MET A 1063 26.22 -15.57 -17.64
CA MET A 1063 27.62 -15.75 -18.05
C MET A 1063 27.86 -17.15 -18.58
N GLN A 1064 27.55 -18.19 -17.79
CA GLN A 1064 27.83 -19.59 -18.11
C GLN A 1064 26.57 -20.42 -18.37
N SER A 1065 25.38 -19.84 -18.19
CA SER A 1065 24.12 -20.48 -18.57
C SER A 1065 24.18 -20.89 -20.04
N THR A 1066 23.97 -22.17 -20.32
CA THR A 1066 23.84 -22.69 -21.69
C THR A 1066 22.40 -22.65 -22.20
N GLN A 1067 21.44 -22.48 -21.28
CA GLN A 1067 20.02 -22.34 -21.58
C GLN A 1067 19.38 -21.35 -20.61
N VAL A 1068 18.49 -20.51 -21.12
CA VAL A 1068 17.58 -19.65 -20.34
C VAL A 1068 16.16 -20.01 -20.75
N LEU A 1069 15.37 -20.50 -19.79
CA LEU A 1069 13.98 -20.88 -20.02
C LEU A 1069 13.07 -19.82 -19.39
N LEU A 1070 12.17 -19.24 -20.21
CA LEU A 1070 10.99 -18.55 -19.74
C LEU A 1070 9.80 -19.51 -19.89
N GLY A 1071 9.32 -20.05 -18.76
CA GLY A 1071 8.29 -21.10 -18.75
C GLY A 1071 6.93 -20.62 -19.25
N LYS A 1072 6.02 -21.56 -19.52
CA LYS A 1072 4.73 -21.26 -20.16
C LYS A 1072 3.92 -20.26 -19.35
N GLU A 1073 3.10 -19.47 -20.03
CA GLU A 1073 2.14 -18.53 -19.41
C GLU A 1073 2.80 -17.51 -18.47
N SER A 1074 4.13 -17.34 -18.58
CA SER A 1074 4.87 -16.36 -17.81
C SER A 1074 4.74 -14.97 -18.42
N TYR A 1075 4.77 -13.97 -17.56
CA TYR A 1075 4.76 -12.56 -17.89
C TYR A 1075 6.08 -11.94 -17.44
N VAL A 1076 6.98 -11.68 -18.38
CA VAL A 1076 8.39 -11.34 -18.13
C VAL A 1076 8.71 -9.96 -18.69
N LEU A 1077 9.27 -9.10 -17.85
CA LEU A 1077 9.70 -7.75 -18.18
C LEU A 1077 11.21 -7.64 -17.95
N GLY A 1078 11.95 -7.05 -18.88
CA GLY A 1078 13.39 -6.79 -18.72
C GLY A 1078 14.26 -7.22 -19.89
N ASN A 1079 15.49 -6.71 -19.92
CA ASN A 1079 16.51 -7.05 -20.91
C ASN A 1079 17.23 -8.34 -20.54
N ILE A 1080 17.49 -9.23 -21.52
CA ILE A 1080 18.22 -10.49 -21.30
C ILE A 1080 19.50 -10.49 -22.14
N ASN A 1081 20.66 -10.55 -21.48
CA ASN A 1081 21.96 -10.75 -22.13
C ASN A 1081 22.49 -12.14 -21.79
N ALA A 1082 22.49 -13.03 -22.77
CA ALA A 1082 22.84 -14.43 -22.62
C ALA A 1082 23.75 -14.92 -23.76
N PRO A 1083 24.96 -14.34 -23.88
CA PRO A 1083 25.86 -14.55 -25.03
C PRO A 1083 26.24 -16.02 -25.27
N ASN A 1084 26.16 -16.87 -24.24
CA ASN A 1084 26.48 -18.29 -24.31
C ASN A 1084 25.26 -19.23 -24.31
N ALA A 1085 24.05 -18.68 -24.18
CA ALA A 1085 22.83 -19.47 -23.97
C ALA A 1085 21.91 -19.51 -25.18
N GLU A 1086 21.14 -20.59 -25.29
CA GLU A 1086 19.86 -20.55 -25.99
C GLU A 1086 18.77 -19.98 -25.06
N VAL A 1087 18.16 -18.87 -25.46
CA VAL A 1087 16.99 -18.29 -24.75
C VAL A 1087 15.73 -18.84 -25.40
N TYR A 1088 14.93 -19.57 -24.62
CA TYR A 1088 13.71 -20.23 -25.06
C TYR A 1088 12.47 -19.60 -24.40
N LEU A 1089 11.62 -18.97 -25.22
CA LEU A 1089 10.33 -18.42 -24.81
C LEU A 1089 9.27 -19.49 -25.07
N ALA A 1090 8.76 -20.09 -24.00
CA ALA A 1090 7.76 -21.15 -24.11
C ALA A 1090 6.37 -20.61 -24.50
N LYS A 1091 5.43 -21.54 -24.76
CA LYS A 1091 4.07 -21.18 -25.17
C LYS A 1091 3.38 -20.17 -24.24
N ASN A 1092 2.63 -19.23 -24.81
CA ASN A 1092 1.83 -18.22 -24.08
C ASN A 1092 2.65 -17.26 -23.20
N VAL A 1093 3.97 -17.18 -23.38
CA VAL A 1093 4.77 -16.16 -22.69
C VAL A 1093 4.42 -14.77 -23.21
N SER A 1094 4.25 -13.82 -22.30
CA SER A 1094 4.22 -12.39 -22.59
C SER A 1094 5.56 -11.78 -22.18
N PHE A 1095 6.28 -11.21 -23.12
CA PHE A 1095 7.61 -10.64 -22.92
C PHE A 1095 7.67 -9.18 -23.39
N ARG A 1096 8.25 -8.30 -22.57
CA ARG A 1096 8.61 -6.93 -22.96
C ARG A 1096 10.04 -6.63 -22.57
N GLY A 1097 10.88 -6.29 -23.55
CA GLY A 1097 12.32 -6.09 -23.37
C GLY A 1097 13.12 -6.42 -24.63
N ALA A 1098 14.44 -6.44 -24.51
CA ALA A 1098 15.36 -6.87 -25.57
C ALA A 1098 16.15 -8.13 -25.18
N ILE A 1099 16.51 -8.97 -26.17
CA ILE A 1099 17.28 -10.19 -25.95
C ILE A 1099 18.53 -10.21 -26.83
N SER A 1100 19.70 -10.35 -26.20
CA SER A 1100 20.95 -10.72 -26.87
C SER A 1100 21.36 -12.13 -26.46
N ALA A 1101 21.55 -13.05 -27.41
CA ALA A 1101 21.84 -14.45 -27.06
C ALA A 1101 22.62 -15.23 -28.12
N LYS A 1102 23.16 -16.40 -27.76
CA LYS A 1102 23.73 -17.32 -28.75
C LYS A 1102 22.67 -17.76 -29.76
N ARG A 1103 21.49 -18.17 -29.26
CA ARG A 1103 20.29 -18.47 -30.04
C ARG A 1103 19.05 -17.96 -29.32
N ILE A 1104 18.05 -17.57 -30.10
CA ILE A 1104 16.72 -17.18 -29.60
C ILE A 1104 15.68 -18.07 -30.27
N THR A 1105 14.87 -18.74 -29.46
CA THR A 1105 13.78 -19.61 -29.93
C THR A 1105 12.48 -19.16 -29.29
N VAL A 1106 11.53 -18.74 -30.12
CA VAL A 1106 10.20 -18.29 -29.72
C VAL A 1106 9.16 -19.34 -30.12
N ASP A 1107 8.51 -19.96 -29.14
CA ASP A 1107 7.47 -20.96 -29.34
C ASP A 1107 6.13 -20.30 -29.76
N ARG A 1108 5.05 -21.09 -29.78
CA ARG A 1108 3.72 -20.70 -30.22
C ARG A 1108 3.00 -19.82 -29.19
N ASP A 1109 2.14 -18.94 -29.65
CA ASP A 1109 1.30 -18.01 -28.89
C ASP A 1109 2.08 -17.06 -27.96
N VAL A 1110 3.38 -16.84 -28.20
CA VAL A 1110 4.17 -15.85 -27.47
C VAL A 1110 3.79 -14.43 -27.91
N TYR A 1111 3.61 -13.54 -26.95
CA TYR A 1111 3.39 -12.11 -27.15
C TYR A 1111 4.66 -11.34 -26.80
N SER A 1112 5.25 -10.64 -27.76
CA SER A 1112 6.51 -9.90 -27.56
C SER A 1112 6.37 -8.43 -27.96
N LEU A 1113 6.64 -7.54 -27.00
CA LEU A 1113 6.63 -6.08 -27.17
C LEU A 1113 8.03 -5.48 -26.94
N HIS A 1114 8.25 -4.29 -27.48
CA HIS A 1114 9.42 -3.45 -27.24
C HIS A 1114 9.06 -2.24 -26.33
N HIS A 1115 10.04 -1.55 -25.76
CA HIS A 1115 9.86 -0.32 -24.95
C HIS A 1115 10.65 0.85 -25.57
N SER A 1116 10.18 2.10 -25.59
CA SER A 1116 10.97 3.23 -26.12
C SER A 1116 12.37 3.27 -25.48
N SER A 1117 13.45 3.32 -26.29
CA SER A 1117 14.83 3.17 -25.78
C SER A 1117 15.40 4.52 -25.35
N PRO A 1118 16.19 4.53 -24.27
CA PRO A 1118 17.61 4.85 -24.47
C PRO A 1118 18.52 3.79 -23.83
N GLY A 1119 19.15 2.97 -24.68
CA GLY A 1119 20.40 2.25 -24.39
C GLY A 1119 20.26 0.85 -23.77
N THR A 1120 20.73 -0.18 -24.49
CA THR A 1120 21.58 -1.30 -23.99
C THR A 1120 21.79 -2.46 -24.98
N LEU A 1121 21.31 -2.39 -26.23
CA LEU A 1121 21.90 -3.19 -27.31
C LEU A 1121 22.91 -2.36 -28.11
N PRO A 1122 24.04 -2.95 -28.57
CA PRO A 1122 25.06 -2.22 -29.29
C PRO A 1122 24.46 -1.59 -30.55
N PHE A 1123 24.25 -0.28 -30.49
CA PHE A 1123 23.94 0.54 -31.64
C PHE A 1123 25.18 0.56 -32.54
N GLN A 1124 25.09 -0.04 -33.74
CA GLN A 1124 26.01 0.33 -34.81
C GLN A 1124 25.62 1.74 -35.25
N LYS A 1125 26.41 2.73 -34.82
CA LYS A 1125 26.54 3.98 -35.55
C LYS A 1125 26.88 3.59 -36.99
N GLY A 1126 25.97 3.85 -37.94
CA GLY A 1126 26.24 3.60 -39.35
C GLY A 1126 27.52 4.31 -39.75
N SER A 1127 28.56 3.54 -40.07
CA SER A 1127 29.82 4.05 -40.61
C SER A 1127 29.91 3.71 -42.09
N ALA A 1128 29.85 4.73 -42.93
CA ALA A 1128 30.95 5.04 -43.83
C ALA A 1128 31.43 6.44 -43.40
N ASP A 1129 32.69 6.72 -43.10
CA ASP A 1129 33.90 5.98 -43.42
C ASP A 1129 34.99 6.19 -42.36
N ASP A 1130 35.85 5.18 -42.33
CA ASP A 1130 37.19 5.08 -41.73
C ASP A 1130 37.29 4.84 -40.21
N GLY A 1131 37.68 3.60 -39.90
CA GLY A 1131 37.61 3.00 -38.59
C GLY A 1131 38.85 3.12 -37.69
N GLU A 1132 38.58 2.52 -36.54
CA GLU A 1132 39.43 1.99 -35.46
C GLU A 1132 40.20 2.93 -34.54
N GLU A 1133 40.20 2.75 -33.22
CA GLU A 1133 39.25 2.12 -32.28
C GLU A 1133 39.61 2.65 -30.87
N LEU A 1134 38.58 2.66 -30.04
CA LEU A 1134 38.38 3.16 -28.69
C LEU A 1134 39.36 2.64 -27.62
N LEU A 1135 39.67 3.53 -26.65
CA LEU A 1135 39.64 3.18 -25.24
C LEU A 1135 39.04 4.32 -24.39
N SER A 1136 38.00 3.95 -23.63
CA SER A 1136 37.40 4.60 -22.45
C SER A 1136 36.84 6.02 -22.58
N GLU A 1137 35.50 6.15 -22.58
CA GLU A 1137 34.86 7.39 -22.17
C GLU A 1137 34.12 7.21 -20.85
N GLN A 1138 34.72 7.79 -19.80
CA GLN A 1138 33.98 8.28 -18.63
C GLN A 1138 32.99 9.34 -19.11
N SER A 1139 31.75 9.24 -18.64
CA SER A 1139 30.70 10.24 -18.84
C SER A 1139 31.23 11.65 -18.52
N ILE A 1140 31.29 12.52 -19.53
CA ILE A 1140 31.77 13.90 -19.36
C ILE A 1140 30.69 14.71 -18.64
N VAL A 1141 30.99 15.12 -17.40
CA VAL A 1141 30.17 16.05 -16.62
C VAL A 1141 30.45 17.47 -17.13
N THR A 1142 29.42 18.20 -17.54
CA THR A 1142 29.54 19.57 -18.09
C THR A 1142 29.11 20.68 -17.12
N ASN A 1143 28.47 20.36 -15.98
CA ASN A 1143 28.02 21.34 -14.97
C ASN A 1143 28.38 20.92 -13.53
N TYR A 1144 28.48 21.90 -12.62
CA TYR A 1144 28.52 21.64 -11.17
C TYR A 1144 27.16 21.13 -10.69
N VAL A 1145 27.15 20.06 -9.89
CA VAL A 1145 25.92 19.49 -9.31
C VAL A 1145 26.18 19.15 -7.85
N LEU A 1146 25.30 19.54 -6.92
CA LEU A 1146 25.22 18.95 -5.58
C LEU A 1146 23.88 18.22 -5.48
N SER A 1147 23.89 16.90 -5.33
CA SER A 1147 22.67 16.11 -5.23
C SER A 1147 22.10 16.14 -3.82
N GLN A 1148 20.80 15.84 -3.69
CA GLN A 1148 20.19 15.58 -2.39
C GLN A 1148 20.83 14.33 -1.77
N ASN A 1149 21.27 14.43 -0.51
CA ASN A 1149 21.86 13.31 0.22
C ASN A 1149 20.86 12.16 0.33
N TYR A 1150 21.34 10.92 0.18
CA TYR A 1150 20.49 9.73 0.25
C TYR A 1150 21.14 8.62 1.09
N PRO A 1151 20.39 8.00 2.03
CA PRO A 1151 18.99 8.32 2.39
C PRO A 1151 18.81 9.70 3.07
N ASN A 1152 17.59 10.25 3.07
CA ASN A 1152 17.18 11.44 3.83
C ASN A 1152 15.66 11.37 4.17
N PRO A 1153 15.23 11.19 5.43
CA PRO A 1153 16.06 11.06 6.63
C PRO A 1153 16.97 9.82 6.60
N PHE A 1154 18.06 9.84 7.36
CA PHE A 1154 19.02 8.73 7.43
C PHE A 1154 19.34 8.27 8.85
N ASN A 1155 19.68 6.98 8.99
CA ASN A 1155 20.22 6.35 10.19
C ASN A 1155 21.10 5.12 9.79
N PRO A 1156 22.37 5.00 10.18
CA PRO A 1156 23.25 6.01 10.80
C PRO A 1156 24.00 6.88 9.77
N SER A 1157 24.00 6.52 8.47
CA SER A 1157 24.80 7.20 7.45
C SER A 1157 24.03 7.59 6.18
N THR A 1158 24.50 8.64 5.51
CA THR A 1158 23.97 9.14 4.23
C THR A 1158 25.10 9.46 3.26
N ARG A 1159 24.83 9.36 1.96
CA ARG A 1159 25.77 9.69 0.89
C ARG A 1159 25.42 11.04 0.29
N ILE A 1160 26.43 11.88 0.10
CA ILE A 1160 26.35 13.19 -0.53
C ILE A 1160 27.11 13.07 -1.86
N THR A 1161 26.36 13.13 -2.95
CA THR A 1161 26.90 13.02 -4.32
C THR A 1161 26.99 14.41 -4.95
N PHE A 1162 28.07 14.69 -5.66
CA PHE A 1162 28.24 15.94 -6.40
C PHE A 1162 29.09 15.72 -7.65
N ALA A 1163 28.97 16.60 -8.63
CA ALA A 1163 29.69 16.54 -9.89
C ALA A 1163 30.53 17.81 -10.10
N LEU A 1164 31.74 17.65 -10.63
CA LEU A 1164 32.62 18.75 -11.01
C LEU A 1164 32.81 18.75 -12.53
N PRO A 1165 32.51 19.85 -13.25
CA PRO A 1165 32.72 19.98 -14.69
C PRO A 1165 34.19 20.14 -15.07
N GLU A 1166 35.04 20.47 -14.11
CA GLU A 1166 36.50 20.56 -14.21
C GLU A 1166 37.11 20.20 -12.85
N ALA A 1167 38.40 19.88 -12.80
CA ALA A 1167 39.07 19.62 -11.53
C ALA A 1167 39.17 20.90 -10.67
N GLY A 1168 38.95 20.78 -9.36
CA GLY A 1168 39.04 21.93 -8.44
C GLY A 1168 39.09 21.54 -6.96
N HIS A 1169 39.41 22.53 -6.12
CA HIS A 1169 39.55 22.32 -4.68
C HIS A 1169 38.19 22.34 -4.00
N VAL A 1170 37.75 21.20 -3.47
CA VAL A 1170 36.41 21.03 -2.88
C VAL A 1170 36.47 21.05 -1.36
N GLN A 1171 35.63 21.92 -0.77
CA GLN A 1171 35.31 21.95 0.65
C GLN A 1171 33.85 21.50 0.85
N LEU A 1172 33.64 20.38 1.54
CA LEU A 1172 32.30 19.88 1.90
C LEU A 1172 32.15 19.88 3.43
N HIS A 1173 31.28 20.75 3.94
CA HIS A 1173 31.07 20.99 5.37
C HIS A 1173 29.66 20.60 5.81
N ILE A 1174 29.54 20.02 7.00
CA ILE A 1174 28.28 19.73 7.69
C ILE A 1174 28.05 20.77 8.79
N TYR A 1175 26.85 21.33 8.87
CA TYR A 1175 26.42 22.29 9.89
C TYR A 1175 25.17 21.79 10.62
N ASN A 1176 25.00 22.16 11.88
CA ASN A 1176 23.75 21.96 12.61
C ASN A 1176 22.72 23.06 12.29
N SER A 1177 21.51 22.95 12.84
CA SER A 1177 20.43 23.93 12.66
C SER A 1177 20.75 25.35 13.16
N PHE A 1178 21.77 25.52 14.02
CA PHE A 1178 22.27 26.82 14.48
C PHE A 1178 23.39 27.38 13.57
N GLY A 1179 23.70 26.71 12.46
CA GLY A 1179 24.78 27.10 11.55
C GLY A 1179 26.19 26.81 12.08
N GLN A 1180 26.33 26.02 13.15
CA GLN A 1180 27.63 25.65 13.70
C GLN A 1180 28.22 24.47 12.93
N LEU A 1181 29.53 24.53 12.60
CA LEU A 1181 30.22 23.47 11.88
C LEU A 1181 30.32 22.20 12.74
N VAL A 1182 29.81 21.09 12.20
CA VAL A 1182 29.75 19.77 12.83
C VAL A 1182 30.91 18.88 12.37
N ARG A 1183 31.17 18.84 11.06
CA ARG A 1183 32.22 18.01 10.46
C ARG A 1183 32.63 18.53 9.07
N THR A 1184 33.90 18.41 8.73
CA THR A 1184 34.38 18.59 7.34
C THR A 1184 34.59 17.22 6.71
N LEU A 1185 33.90 16.95 5.59
CA LEU A 1185 33.96 15.67 4.87
C LEU A 1185 35.01 15.68 3.75
N ALA A 1186 35.23 16.83 3.12
CA ALA A 1186 36.30 17.05 2.17
C ALA A 1186 36.86 18.47 2.30
N ASN A 1187 38.17 18.59 2.10
CA ASN A 1187 38.92 19.84 1.92
C ASN A 1187 40.17 19.48 1.09
N ARG A 1188 39.96 19.13 -0.18
CA ARG A 1188 40.99 18.57 -1.06
C ARG A 1188 40.67 18.81 -2.54
N GLU A 1189 41.70 18.73 -3.36
CA GLU A 1189 41.57 18.68 -4.82
C GLU A 1189 40.82 17.41 -5.27
N LEU A 1190 39.85 17.59 -6.15
CA LEU A 1190 39.10 16.50 -6.78
C LEU A 1190 39.08 16.69 -8.29
N ALA A 1191 39.24 15.59 -9.03
CA ALA A 1191 39.25 15.59 -10.49
C ALA A 1191 37.87 15.92 -11.08
N GLN A 1192 37.81 16.29 -12.37
CA GLN A 1192 36.56 16.38 -13.11
C GLN A 1192 35.78 15.06 -13.02
N GLY A 1193 34.45 15.13 -12.85
CA GLY A 1193 33.56 13.96 -12.78
C GLY A 1193 32.69 13.92 -11.54
N TRP A 1194 32.00 12.78 -11.35
CA TRP A 1194 31.14 12.52 -10.20
C TRP A 1194 31.94 12.06 -8.97
N HIS A 1195 31.55 12.56 -7.81
CA HIS A 1195 32.14 12.27 -6.52
C HIS A 1195 31.06 11.92 -5.50
N GLU A 1196 31.40 11.05 -4.56
CA GLU A 1196 30.53 10.64 -3.47
C GLU A 1196 31.28 10.71 -2.14
N LEU A 1197 30.66 11.32 -1.12
CA LEU A 1197 31.17 11.36 0.24
C LEU A 1197 30.09 10.88 1.21
N THR A 1198 30.48 10.11 2.23
CA THR A 1198 29.54 9.58 3.24
C THR A 1198 29.66 10.38 4.54
N TRP A 1199 28.53 10.74 5.14
CA TRP A 1199 28.45 11.19 6.54
C TRP A 1199 27.77 10.12 7.40
N ASP A 1200 28.33 9.85 8.57
CA ASP A 1200 27.96 8.74 9.49
C ASP A 1200 27.23 9.25 10.75
N GLY A 1201 26.70 10.46 10.73
CA GLY A 1201 26.05 11.07 11.89
C GLY A 1201 27.01 11.39 13.05
N ARG A 1202 28.33 11.49 12.82
CA ARG A 1202 29.31 11.88 13.84
C ARG A 1202 29.90 13.26 13.57
N ASN A 1203 30.25 13.98 14.65
CA ASN A 1203 31.00 15.24 14.58
C ASN A 1203 32.49 14.99 14.31
N GLN A 1204 33.27 16.07 14.20
CA GLN A 1204 34.73 16.02 13.96
C GLN A 1204 35.52 15.20 15.01
N ASN A 1205 35.00 15.04 16.23
CA ASN A 1205 35.62 14.26 17.30
C ASN A 1205 35.17 12.78 17.32
N GLY A 1206 34.42 12.34 16.30
CA GLY A 1206 33.92 10.96 16.19
C GLY A 1206 32.73 10.64 17.10
N GLN A 1207 32.14 11.65 17.75
CA GLN A 1207 30.98 11.49 18.63
C GLN A 1207 29.68 11.62 17.82
N THR A 1208 28.71 10.76 18.09
CA THR A 1208 27.39 10.81 17.44
C THR A 1208 26.67 12.13 17.77
N VAL A 1209 26.17 12.83 16.75
CA VAL A 1209 25.42 14.08 16.92
C VAL A 1209 23.95 13.81 17.29
N ALA A 1210 23.16 14.81 17.67
CA ALA A 1210 21.75 14.59 18.04
C ALA A 1210 20.86 14.32 16.81
N THR A 1211 19.74 13.59 16.96
CA THR A 1211 18.66 13.55 15.96
C THR A 1211 18.25 14.98 15.61
N GLY A 1212 18.07 15.29 14.33
CA GLY A 1212 17.66 16.63 13.91
C GLY A 1212 18.06 16.99 12.49
N VAL A 1213 17.80 18.24 12.13
CA VAL A 1213 18.13 18.81 10.81
C VAL A 1213 19.57 19.32 10.80
N TYR A 1214 20.29 18.93 9.77
CA TYR A 1214 21.64 19.38 9.46
C TYR A 1214 21.67 19.95 8.03
N LEU A 1215 22.67 20.77 7.74
CA LEU A 1215 22.93 21.30 6.41
C LEU A 1215 24.28 20.77 5.95
N TYR A 1216 24.43 20.47 4.66
CA TYR A 1216 25.73 20.29 4.04
C TYR A 1216 25.93 21.35 2.96
N ARG A 1217 27.13 21.92 2.93
CA ARG A 1217 27.52 22.95 1.97
C ARG A 1217 28.77 22.52 1.24
N ILE A 1218 28.73 22.61 -0.08
CA ILE A 1218 29.91 22.48 -0.93
C ILE A 1218 30.42 23.87 -1.31
N ILE A 1219 31.73 24.03 -1.35
CA ILE A 1219 32.42 25.18 -1.94
C ILE A 1219 33.51 24.63 -2.84
N VAL A 1220 33.56 25.07 -4.09
CA VAL A 1220 34.63 24.75 -5.04
C VAL A 1220 35.43 26.01 -5.29
N GLN A 1221 36.76 25.91 -5.24
CA GLN A 1221 37.67 27.01 -5.51
C GLN A 1221 38.50 26.73 -6.76
N ASP A 1222 38.79 27.78 -7.52
CA ASP A 1222 39.76 27.73 -8.62
C ASP A 1222 41.20 27.76 -8.12
N GLN A 1223 42.15 27.67 -9.06
CA GLN A 1223 43.60 27.68 -8.78
C GLN A 1223 44.11 28.99 -8.14
N SER A 1224 43.31 30.07 -8.14
CA SER A 1224 43.64 31.34 -7.47
C SER A 1224 43.12 31.41 -6.02
N GLY A 1225 42.34 30.41 -5.59
CA GLY A 1225 41.69 30.35 -4.28
C GLY A 1225 40.34 31.08 -4.21
N ALA A 1226 39.82 31.58 -5.33
CA ALA A 1226 38.50 32.19 -5.40
C ALA A 1226 37.40 31.13 -5.50
N ALA A 1227 36.28 31.32 -4.80
CA ALA A 1227 35.15 30.37 -4.84
C ALA A 1227 34.38 30.51 -6.16
N THR A 1228 34.34 29.44 -6.95
CA THR A 1228 33.67 29.36 -8.26
C THR A 1228 32.27 28.76 -8.19
N TYR A 1229 31.99 27.93 -7.18
CA TYR A 1229 30.68 27.34 -6.95
C TYR A 1229 30.43 27.12 -5.46
N SER A 1230 29.20 27.37 -5.00
CA SER A 1230 28.76 27.09 -3.63
C SER A 1230 27.28 26.75 -3.60
N GLU A 1231 26.92 25.57 -3.11
CA GLU A 1231 25.53 25.14 -2.93
C GLU A 1231 25.34 24.55 -1.52
N THR A 1232 24.16 24.74 -0.93
CA THR A 1232 23.81 24.22 0.40
C THR A 1232 22.51 23.44 0.31
N ARG A 1233 22.47 22.27 0.95
CA ARG A 1233 21.28 21.42 1.03
C ARG A 1233 21.03 20.93 2.44
N ARG A 1234 19.77 20.56 2.70
CA ARG A 1234 19.26 20.11 4.00
C ARG A 1234 19.24 18.60 4.09
N MET A 1235 19.57 18.05 5.25
CA MET A 1235 19.45 16.64 5.59
C MET A 1235 18.87 16.43 7.00
N SER A 1236 18.18 15.31 7.20
CA SER A 1236 17.53 14.93 8.45
C SER A 1236 18.18 13.66 8.99
N PHE A 1237 18.81 13.74 10.16
CA PHE A 1237 19.42 12.60 10.84
C PHE A 1237 18.49 12.08 11.93
N VAL A 1238 18.25 10.77 11.97
CA VAL A 1238 17.43 10.09 12.98
C VAL A 1238 18.29 9.04 13.69
N LYS A 1239 18.36 9.09 15.02
CA LYS A 1239 19.04 8.08 15.85
C LYS A 1239 18.24 6.80 15.99
#